data_AF-A0A2D9GZL3-F1
#
_entry.id   AF-A0A2D9GZL3-F1
#
_cell.length_a   1.000
_cell.length_b   1.000
_cell.length_c   1.000
_cell.angle_alpha   90.00
_cell.angle_beta   90.00
_cell.angle_gamma   90.00
#
_symmetry.space_group_name_H-M   'P 1'
#
loop_
_entity.id
_entity.type
_entity.pdbx_description
1 polymer ?
#
loop_
_entity_poly.entity_id
_entity_poly.type
_entity_poly.pdbx_seq_one_letter_code
_entity_poly.pdbx_strand_id
1 'polypeptide(L)'
;MTSDRTATLHPTATALAEALAQDAGARVEIVRGDDGSWIALEEVSSTITFAEAQGDELRIVPFMGDADGMAERPFTREIRASWLDDASEFVADVSALSSYADRGQVIDLMHAALEFWARSAEAPAETPSTLVDAPASAPEIPEVDFSEPAIEEPADDSIAEDVQTVEAHMRADISDQWSWASSAARIPQISDLTVAVAEPVEHGRISVVVRDADIQFGSKVAFEGRLDSGTSVLGSINVPLSARVMSQVEERQGAECVITLENVESGHVLARYDEELDIQPRDLWFWQGDPRRSDQRVRMQRRFDELVELVRDDPDRPDIAEIVAELEALKQAISNRQGRTALAESLLASFVRPNHPEIAAIAREAADILGKATGDSSFFAFQIDDIAKVEERADATVAAIYEALQARSISYSEPPPGWDYTSSGQRIRDHGDVAKAGLGTCMDTTVLTAAVMEQVGLHPVLVFIPGHIFAGYWRRDPQLERRGPKPDWYPGSPVVWDAATVLSLVEGGWLGVIETTTFTAGKNISAPEARNIARHQNVPRGLHEGFVALVDVAAARREGVSPLPAVRERTDGVTEIIEYRAGGAPAVTEVATESLELGHHERQVDSHPARYRTWKSSLFSLNATNALLNLGSNARVQPIALPPEGLGLLEDKLNQDLSFSLHSGYDIPEVWRARDIANAAQLIESGTPDDRRELIAMLNDRRLFVQRFGRVRGQFGALGPATFVK
;
A
#
# COMPACT_ATOMS: atom_id res chain seq x y z
N MET A 1 10.53 7.82 -44.97
CA MET A 1 11.93 7.86 -44.50
C MET A 1 12.14 9.18 -43.79
N THR A 2 11.92 9.18 -42.49
CA THR A 2 12.51 10.11 -41.53
C THR A 2 12.96 9.23 -40.36
N SER A 3 14.25 9.31 -40.08
CA SER A 3 15.03 8.42 -39.24
C SER A 3 14.93 8.89 -37.80
N ASP A 4 14.29 8.12 -36.92
CA ASP A 4 14.38 8.32 -35.48
C ASP A 4 15.67 7.66 -35.00
N ARG A 5 16.74 8.45 -34.85
CA ARG A 5 17.98 8.01 -34.20
C ARG A 5 17.77 8.27 -32.72
N THR A 6 17.57 7.19 -31.95
CA THR A 6 17.84 7.21 -30.51
C THR A 6 19.23 7.80 -30.29
N ALA A 7 19.30 8.93 -29.59
CA ALA A 7 20.57 9.61 -29.32
C ALA A 7 21.41 8.71 -28.40
N THR A 8 22.46 8.13 -28.95
CA THR A 8 23.42 7.31 -28.19
C THR A 8 24.20 8.18 -27.22
N LEU A 9 24.35 7.74 -25.97
CA LEU A 9 25.14 8.43 -24.94
C LEU A 9 26.57 8.72 -25.42
N HIS A 10 27.04 9.94 -25.17
CA HIS A 10 28.37 10.37 -25.59
C HIS A 10 29.45 9.66 -24.75
N PRO A 11 30.49 9.05 -25.36
CA PRO A 11 31.48 8.24 -24.63
C PRO A 11 32.21 8.98 -23.50
N THR A 12 32.29 10.31 -23.59
CA THR A 12 32.92 11.14 -22.56
C THR A 12 32.10 11.16 -21.27
N ALA A 13 30.77 11.08 -21.34
CA ALA A 13 29.92 10.97 -20.15
C ALA A 13 30.20 9.67 -19.37
N THR A 14 30.30 8.54 -20.09
CA THR A 14 30.67 7.24 -19.48
C THR A 14 32.06 7.30 -18.85
N ALA A 15 33.03 7.93 -19.51
CA ALA A 15 34.38 8.05 -18.98
C ALA A 15 34.47 8.93 -17.71
N LEU A 16 33.67 10.00 -17.62
CA LEU A 16 33.58 10.86 -16.43
C LEU A 16 32.92 10.11 -15.26
N ALA A 17 31.83 9.39 -15.54
CA ALA A 17 31.12 8.58 -14.56
C ALA A 17 32.00 7.45 -13.99
N GLU A 18 32.73 6.75 -14.84
CA GLU A 18 33.67 5.69 -14.43
C GLU A 18 34.86 6.26 -13.65
N ALA A 19 35.39 7.43 -14.04
CA ALA A 19 36.45 8.10 -13.30
C ALA A 19 36.01 8.50 -11.88
N LEU A 20 34.81 9.08 -11.75
CA LEU A 20 34.25 9.43 -10.45
C LEU A 20 34.01 8.20 -9.56
N ALA A 21 33.40 7.14 -10.11
CA ALA A 21 33.14 5.91 -9.36
C ALA A 21 34.44 5.20 -8.95
N GLN A 22 35.49 5.28 -9.77
CA GLN A 22 36.80 4.72 -9.44
C GLN A 22 37.46 5.46 -8.26
N ASP A 23 37.30 6.79 -8.18
CA ASP A 23 37.86 7.60 -7.10
C ASP A 23 37.01 7.55 -5.81
N ALA A 24 35.67 7.60 -5.94
CA ALA A 24 34.73 7.56 -4.82
C ALA A 24 34.50 6.15 -4.25
N GLY A 25 34.89 5.09 -4.96
CA GLY A 25 34.76 3.70 -4.52
C GLY A 25 33.29 3.26 -4.38
N ALA A 26 32.98 2.50 -3.33
CA ALA A 26 31.62 1.97 -3.07
C ALA A 26 30.58 3.03 -2.67
N ARG A 27 30.92 4.33 -2.73
CA ARG A 27 30.03 5.45 -2.38
C ARG A 27 29.17 5.93 -3.54
N VAL A 28 29.56 5.62 -4.77
CA VAL A 28 28.85 6.03 -5.98
C VAL A 28 28.48 4.81 -6.80
N GLU A 29 27.19 4.67 -7.10
CA GLU A 29 26.68 3.64 -8.00
C GLU A 29 26.39 4.26 -9.38
N ILE A 30 26.84 3.58 -10.45
CA ILE A 30 26.55 3.98 -11.83
C ILE A 30 25.33 3.19 -12.31
N VAL A 31 24.19 3.87 -12.41
CA VAL A 31 22.97 3.32 -12.99
C VAL A 31 22.94 3.61 -14.49
N ARG A 32 22.59 2.60 -15.29
CA ARG A 32 22.54 2.70 -16.76
C ARG A 32 21.13 2.38 -17.24
N GLY A 33 20.62 3.15 -18.20
CA GLY A 33 19.38 2.80 -18.90
C GLY A 33 19.53 1.49 -19.69
N ASP A 34 18.44 0.72 -19.81
CA ASP A 34 18.41 -0.59 -20.50
C ASP A 34 18.84 -0.51 -21.99
N ASP A 35 18.68 0.66 -22.61
CA ASP A 35 19.09 0.95 -23.99
C ASP A 35 20.46 1.64 -24.11
N GLY A 36 21.12 1.91 -22.97
CA GLY A 36 22.40 2.60 -22.89
C GLY A 36 22.37 4.08 -23.28
N SER A 37 21.18 4.72 -23.32
CA SER A 37 21.02 6.11 -23.75
C SER A 37 21.34 7.15 -22.67
N TRP A 38 21.36 6.75 -21.40
CA TRP A 38 21.67 7.60 -20.25
C TRP A 38 22.41 6.87 -19.13
N ILE A 39 23.08 7.63 -18.27
CA ILE A 39 23.76 7.20 -17.05
C ILE A 39 23.38 8.12 -15.90
N ALA A 40 23.05 7.57 -14.73
CA ALA A 40 22.95 8.30 -13.48
C ALA A 40 24.03 7.85 -12.49
N LEU A 41 24.43 8.78 -11.64
CA LEU A 41 25.36 8.59 -10.55
C LEU A 41 24.62 8.86 -9.25
N GLU A 42 24.45 7.79 -8.50
CA GLU A 42 23.72 7.79 -7.23
C GLU A 42 24.70 7.69 -6.08
N GLU A 43 24.51 8.52 -5.06
CA GLU A 43 25.25 8.38 -3.81
C GLU A 43 24.60 7.27 -2.98
N VAL A 44 25.38 6.26 -2.59
CA VAL A 44 24.86 4.99 -2.08
C VAL A 44 24.18 5.12 -0.71
N SER A 45 24.58 6.08 0.14
CA SER A 45 23.99 6.25 1.48
C SER A 45 22.67 7.02 1.48
N SER A 46 22.49 7.97 0.55
CA SER A 46 21.32 8.82 0.40
C SER A 46 20.39 8.37 -0.72
N THR A 47 20.86 7.50 -1.62
CA THR A 47 20.16 7.03 -2.84
C THR A 47 19.73 8.16 -3.78
N ILE A 48 20.37 9.33 -3.66
CA ILE A 48 20.07 10.50 -4.48
C ILE A 48 20.96 10.48 -5.71
N THR A 49 20.32 10.65 -6.87
CA THR A 49 21.01 10.97 -8.11
C THR A 49 21.53 12.38 -8.05
N PHE A 50 22.85 12.53 -7.97
CA PHE A 50 23.50 13.84 -7.90
C PHE A 50 24.17 14.23 -9.22
N ALA A 51 24.31 13.29 -10.16
CA ALA A 51 24.70 13.60 -11.53
C ALA A 51 24.04 12.64 -12.54
N GLU A 52 23.60 13.16 -13.68
CA GLU A 52 22.93 12.39 -14.72
C GLU A 52 23.42 12.84 -16.10
N ALA A 53 23.69 11.90 -16.99
CA ALA A 53 24.07 12.18 -18.37
C ALA A 53 23.14 11.49 -19.36
N GLN A 54 22.66 12.23 -20.35
CA GLN A 54 21.84 11.72 -21.45
C GLN A 54 22.29 12.37 -22.75
N GLY A 55 22.58 11.55 -23.78
CA GLY A 55 23.15 12.07 -25.03
C GLY A 55 24.50 12.75 -24.81
N ASP A 56 24.61 14.04 -25.11
CA ASP A 56 25.80 14.88 -24.90
C ASP A 56 25.66 15.84 -23.71
N GLU A 57 24.62 15.69 -22.90
CA GLU A 57 24.38 16.50 -21.72
C GLU A 57 24.78 15.77 -20.45
N LEU A 58 25.40 16.47 -19.51
CA LEU A 58 25.66 16.02 -18.13
C LEU A 58 25.14 17.08 -17.16
N ARG A 59 24.25 16.66 -16.26
CA ARG A 59 23.64 17.47 -15.21
C ARG A 59 24.25 17.10 -13.86
N ILE A 60 24.46 18.08 -13.00
CA ILE A 60 25.02 17.92 -11.65
C ILE A 60 24.20 18.75 -10.65
N VAL A 61 23.72 18.11 -9.58
CA VAL A 61 22.89 18.73 -8.53
C VAL A 61 23.32 18.26 -7.12
N PRO A 62 23.60 19.19 -6.18
CA PRO A 62 23.65 20.64 -6.38
C PRO A 62 24.96 21.06 -7.05
N PHE A 63 24.91 22.15 -7.81
CA PHE A 63 26.08 22.83 -8.34
C PHE A 63 26.79 23.60 -7.22
N MET A 64 27.98 23.13 -6.87
CA MET A 64 28.82 23.69 -5.80
C MET A 64 30.05 24.42 -6.37
N GLY A 65 29.86 25.25 -7.39
CA GLY A 65 30.92 25.98 -8.09
C GLY A 65 30.68 27.48 -8.22
N ASP A 66 31.69 28.21 -8.72
CA ASP A 66 31.56 29.63 -9.05
C ASP A 66 30.73 29.80 -10.33
N ALA A 67 29.50 30.31 -10.18
CA ALA A 67 28.55 30.43 -11.29
C ALA A 67 29.05 31.36 -12.41
N ASP A 68 29.67 32.49 -12.04
CA ASP A 68 30.16 33.47 -13.02
C ASP A 68 31.34 32.90 -13.82
N GLY A 69 32.31 32.30 -13.13
CA GLY A 69 33.47 31.68 -13.77
C GLY A 69 33.16 30.41 -14.56
N MET A 70 32.07 29.71 -14.24
CA MET A 70 31.64 28.50 -14.92
C MET A 70 30.73 28.80 -16.13
N ALA A 71 29.91 29.84 -16.07
CA ALA A 71 29.06 30.27 -17.19
C ALA A 71 29.89 30.67 -18.43
N GLU A 72 31.11 31.18 -18.25
CA GLU A 72 32.02 31.55 -19.35
C GLU A 72 32.73 30.35 -20.01
N ARG A 73 32.57 29.13 -19.48
CA ARG A 73 33.24 27.95 -20.02
C ARG A 73 32.55 27.43 -21.27
N PRO A 74 33.31 27.00 -22.29
CA PRO A 74 32.75 26.58 -23.58
C PRO A 74 31.94 25.28 -23.50
N PHE A 75 32.06 24.52 -22.41
CA PHE A 75 31.29 23.30 -22.15
C PHE A 75 30.09 23.53 -21.24
N THR A 76 29.85 24.74 -20.75
CA THR A 76 28.68 25.02 -19.92
C THR A 76 27.49 25.33 -20.82
N ARG A 77 26.41 24.57 -20.68
CA ARG A 77 25.13 24.87 -21.34
C ARG A 77 24.35 25.88 -20.53
N GLU A 78 24.18 25.62 -19.25
CA GLU A 78 23.44 26.48 -18.34
C GLU A 78 23.73 26.16 -16.86
N ILE A 79 23.49 27.15 -16.02
CA ILE A 79 23.37 27.01 -14.57
C ILE A 79 22.00 27.56 -14.21
N ARG A 80 21.15 26.74 -13.59
CA ARG A 80 19.75 27.09 -13.32
C ARG A 80 19.34 26.68 -11.90
N ALA A 81 18.19 27.15 -11.43
CA ALA A 81 17.64 26.68 -10.16
C ALA A 81 17.36 25.17 -10.23
N SER A 82 17.72 24.43 -9.18
CA SER A 82 17.45 23.00 -9.10
C SER A 82 16.14 22.71 -8.37
N TRP A 83 15.75 21.42 -8.34
CA TRP A 83 14.62 20.92 -7.54
C TRP A 83 14.88 20.93 -6.02
N LEU A 84 16.12 21.21 -5.60
CA LEU A 84 16.49 21.36 -4.20
C LEU A 84 16.42 22.84 -3.80
N ASP A 85 15.69 23.14 -2.72
CA ASP A 85 15.53 24.51 -2.19
C ASP A 85 16.89 25.22 -2.02
N ASP A 86 16.98 26.45 -2.51
CA ASP A 86 18.17 27.31 -2.47
C ASP A 86 19.44 26.74 -3.17
N ALA A 87 19.31 25.71 -4.02
CA ALA A 87 20.43 25.13 -4.77
C ALA A 87 20.26 25.25 -6.29
N SER A 88 21.39 25.28 -7.01
CA SER A 88 21.43 25.35 -8.48
C SER A 88 21.80 24.00 -9.10
N GLU A 89 21.39 23.77 -10.34
CA GLU A 89 21.80 22.66 -11.22
C GLU A 89 22.80 23.20 -12.24
N PHE A 90 23.86 22.43 -12.49
CA PHE A 90 24.81 22.70 -13.55
C PHE A 90 24.64 21.72 -14.70
N VAL A 91 24.53 22.25 -15.91
CA VAL A 91 24.36 21.47 -17.14
C VAL A 91 25.55 21.70 -18.06
N ALA A 92 26.29 20.64 -18.36
CA ALA A 92 27.45 20.63 -19.23
C ALA A 92 27.18 19.91 -20.55
N ASP A 93 27.73 20.44 -21.64
CA ASP A 93 27.90 19.75 -22.91
C ASP A 93 29.17 18.90 -22.88
N VAL A 94 29.03 17.59 -22.72
CA VAL A 94 30.18 16.68 -22.64
C VAL A 94 30.91 16.50 -23.97
N SER A 95 30.32 16.92 -25.10
CA SER A 95 31.00 16.94 -26.40
C SER A 95 32.00 18.09 -26.52
N ALA A 96 31.77 19.18 -25.76
CA ALA A 96 32.64 20.35 -25.70
C ALA A 96 33.81 20.20 -24.70
N LEU A 97 33.88 19.10 -23.93
CA LEU A 97 34.98 18.77 -23.02
C LEU A 97 36.24 18.30 -23.76
N SER A 98 36.93 19.28 -24.35
CA SER A 98 38.02 19.09 -25.29
C SER A 98 39.40 18.88 -24.64
N SER A 99 39.59 19.27 -23.38
CA SER A 99 40.86 19.13 -22.66
C SER A 99 40.76 18.27 -21.39
N TYR A 100 41.90 17.77 -20.91
CA TYR A 100 41.98 17.04 -19.63
C TYR A 100 41.64 17.94 -18.44
N ALA A 101 41.93 19.24 -18.54
CA ALA A 101 41.59 20.23 -17.52
C ALA A 101 40.07 20.44 -17.41
N ASP A 102 39.35 20.50 -18.55
CA ASP A 102 37.89 20.65 -18.56
C ASP A 102 37.21 19.42 -17.93
N ARG A 103 37.70 18.22 -18.25
CA ARG A 103 37.19 16.97 -17.69
C ARG A 103 37.46 16.87 -16.19
N GLY A 104 38.65 17.28 -15.74
CA GLY A 104 38.97 17.35 -14.31
C GLY A 104 38.06 18.31 -13.57
N GLN A 105 37.80 19.48 -14.14
CA GLN A 105 36.91 20.48 -13.54
C GLN A 105 35.47 19.99 -13.39
N VAL A 106 34.95 19.24 -14.37
CA VAL A 106 33.62 18.61 -14.26
C VAL A 106 33.60 17.50 -13.22
N ILE A 107 34.63 16.66 -13.15
CA ILE A 107 34.76 15.64 -12.09
C ILE A 107 34.79 16.27 -10.70
N ASP A 108 35.51 17.39 -10.52
CA ASP A 108 35.56 18.12 -9.25
C ASP A 108 34.17 18.64 -8.83
N LEU A 109 33.36 19.11 -9.78
CA LEU A 109 31.97 19.52 -9.50
C LEU A 109 31.11 18.34 -9.08
N MET A 110 31.28 17.17 -9.71
CA MET A 110 30.56 15.95 -9.33
C MET A 110 30.98 15.48 -7.93
N HIS A 111 32.26 15.58 -7.58
CA HIS A 111 32.73 15.31 -6.21
C HIS A 111 32.14 16.28 -5.19
N ALA A 112 32.05 17.57 -5.53
CA ALA A 112 31.48 18.55 -4.62
C ALA A 112 29.97 18.33 -4.37
N ALA A 113 29.22 17.95 -5.41
CA ALA A 113 27.83 17.53 -5.27
C ALA A 113 27.68 16.24 -4.44
N LEU A 114 28.55 15.26 -4.68
CA LEU A 114 28.63 14.03 -3.89
C LEU A 114 28.90 14.30 -2.40
N GLU A 115 29.84 15.20 -2.09
CA GLU A 115 30.17 15.58 -0.71
C GLU A 115 29.06 16.37 -0.02
N PHE A 116 28.25 17.12 -0.78
CA PHE A 116 27.07 17.78 -0.24
C PHE A 116 26.07 16.75 0.28
N TRP A 117 25.71 15.77 -0.54
CA TRP A 117 24.75 14.73 -0.16
C TRP A 117 25.28 13.82 0.95
N ALA A 118 26.58 13.52 0.95
CA ALA A 118 27.21 12.76 2.02
C ALA A 118 27.19 13.50 3.38
N ARG A 119 27.36 14.84 3.39
CA ARG A 119 27.30 15.63 4.64
C ARG A 119 25.88 15.85 5.14
N SER A 120 24.92 16.01 4.24
CA SER A 120 23.49 16.08 4.61
C SER A 120 22.98 14.78 5.23
N ALA A 121 23.60 13.64 4.89
CA ALA A 121 23.35 12.36 5.54
C ALA A 121 24.01 12.22 6.93
N GLU A 122 25.06 13.01 7.24
CA GLU A 122 25.81 12.94 8.51
C GLU A 122 25.51 14.07 9.51
N ALA A 123 24.87 15.18 9.10
CA ALA A 123 24.68 16.36 9.96
C ALA A 123 23.68 16.11 11.11
N PRO A 124 24.07 16.28 12.39
CA PRO A 124 23.13 16.34 13.50
C PRO A 124 22.40 17.69 13.50
N ALA A 125 21.09 17.67 13.74
CA ALA A 125 20.25 18.87 13.81
C ALA A 125 20.87 19.93 14.75
N GLU A 126 21.17 21.11 14.22
CA GLU A 126 21.60 22.26 15.04
C GLU A 126 20.51 22.60 16.05
N THR A 127 20.87 22.56 17.33
CA THR A 127 19.99 22.91 18.43
C THR A 127 19.78 24.43 18.45
N PRO A 128 18.54 24.95 18.51
CA PRO A 128 18.33 26.38 18.69
C PRO A 128 18.89 26.81 20.05
N SER A 129 19.77 27.80 20.04
CA SER A 129 20.36 28.43 21.23
C SER A 129 19.27 28.94 22.17
N THR A 130 19.18 28.33 23.35
CA THR A 130 18.41 28.81 24.49
C THR A 130 19.16 29.92 25.22
N LEU A 131 18.76 31.16 25.01
CA LEU A 131 19.03 32.26 25.95
C LEU A 131 17.70 32.91 26.32
N VAL A 132 17.15 32.44 27.44
CA VAL A 132 16.03 33.07 28.15
C VAL A 132 16.64 34.16 29.04
N ASP A 133 16.40 35.43 28.71
CA ASP A 133 16.53 36.51 29.67
C ASP A 133 15.21 36.68 30.44
N ALA A 134 15.34 36.94 31.75
CA ALA A 134 14.25 37.03 32.71
C ALA A 134 13.27 38.19 32.41
N PRO A 135 11.98 38.09 32.81
CA PRO A 135 10.98 39.07 32.41
C PRO A 135 11.12 40.38 33.19
N ALA A 136 11.22 41.49 32.45
CA ALA A 136 11.03 42.82 32.98
C ALA A 136 9.53 43.20 32.98
N SER A 137 9.13 43.87 34.04
CA SER A 137 7.80 44.41 34.40
C SER A 137 6.86 44.81 33.25
N ALA A 138 5.58 44.39 33.39
CA ALA A 138 4.46 44.81 32.57
C ALA A 138 4.20 46.34 32.62
N PRO A 139 3.89 46.98 31.48
CA PRO A 139 3.20 48.28 31.49
C PRO A 139 1.68 48.10 31.37
N GLU A 140 0.96 49.01 32.03
CA GLU A 140 -0.50 49.11 32.10
C GLU A 140 -1.13 49.36 30.72
N ILE A 141 -2.23 48.67 30.44
CA ILE A 141 -3.08 48.87 29.25
C ILE A 141 -4.12 49.96 29.58
N PRO A 142 -4.21 51.07 28.83
CA PRO A 142 -5.31 52.01 28.98
C PRO A 142 -6.58 51.51 28.27
N GLU A 143 -7.74 51.75 28.89
CA GLU A 143 -9.07 51.41 28.37
C GLU A 143 -9.34 52.00 26.98
N VAL A 144 -9.95 51.17 26.11
CA VAL A 144 -10.31 51.52 24.74
C VAL A 144 -11.63 52.29 24.72
N ASP A 145 -11.61 53.50 24.14
CA ASP A 145 -12.75 54.35 23.84
C ASP A 145 -13.37 53.96 22.49
N PHE A 146 -14.69 53.75 22.44
CA PHE A 146 -15.46 53.29 21.28
C PHE A 146 -16.30 54.41 20.65
N SER A 147 -15.67 55.52 20.25
CA SER A 147 -16.39 56.60 19.55
C SER A 147 -15.71 57.12 18.27
N GLU A 148 -16.13 56.50 17.14
CA GLU A 148 -16.17 56.97 15.72
C GLU A 148 -14.85 57.21 14.92
N PRO A 149 -14.88 57.23 13.56
CA PRO A 149 -15.80 56.66 12.56
C PRO A 149 -15.09 55.79 11.48
N ALA A 150 -15.87 55.25 10.53
CA ALA A 150 -15.46 54.35 9.45
C ALA A 150 -14.23 54.84 8.66
N ILE A 151 -13.22 53.96 8.54
CA ILE A 151 -12.02 54.18 7.73
C ILE A 151 -12.26 53.57 6.35
N GLU A 152 -12.03 54.40 5.33
CA GLU A 152 -12.11 54.12 3.90
C GLU A 152 -11.18 52.97 3.48
N GLU A 153 -11.64 52.18 2.50
CA GLU A 153 -10.92 51.07 1.88
C GLU A 153 -9.53 51.51 1.38
N PRO A 154 -8.45 50.76 1.65
CA PRO A 154 -7.18 51.01 1.01
C PRO A 154 -7.28 50.58 -0.47
N ALA A 155 -6.94 51.51 -1.36
CA ALA A 155 -6.80 51.26 -2.78
C ALA A 155 -5.78 50.14 -3.04
N ASP A 156 -6.27 49.06 -3.65
CA ASP A 156 -5.47 47.99 -4.22
C ASP A 156 -4.87 48.48 -5.55
N ASP A 157 -3.69 49.09 -5.47
CA ASP A 157 -2.77 49.22 -6.60
C ASP A 157 -1.69 48.14 -6.47
N SER A 158 -2.11 46.87 -6.54
CA SER A 158 -1.24 45.79 -6.98
C SER A 158 -1.48 45.56 -8.48
N ILE A 159 -0.41 45.67 -9.25
CA ILE A 159 -0.39 45.39 -10.68
C ILE A 159 -0.83 43.93 -10.83
N ALA A 160 -2.04 43.71 -11.36
CA ALA A 160 -2.46 42.41 -11.83
C ALA A 160 -1.49 41.97 -12.93
N GLU A 161 -0.51 41.13 -12.58
CA GLU A 161 0.06 40.22 -13.56
C GLU A 161 -1.08 39.31 -14.02
N ASP A 162 -1.30 39.33 -15.33
CA ASP A 162 -2.34 38.59 -16.02
C ASP A 162 -2.09 37.09 -15.80
N VAL A 163 -2.65 36.51 -14.73
CA VAL A 163 -2.59 35.07 -14.47
C VAL A 163 -3.43 34.41 -15.55
N GLN A 164 -2.79 33.89 -16.60
CA GLN A 164 -3.43 32.94 -17.51
C GLN A 164 -3.88 31.73 -16.69
N THR A 165 -5.12 31.73 -16.24
CA THR A 165 -5.80 30.54 -15.73
C THR A 165 -6.04 29.61 -16.92
N VAL A 166 -5.07 28.76 -17.23
CA VAL A 166 -5.28 27.64 -18.14
C VAL A 166 -6.33 26.74 -17.50
N GLU A 167 -7.52 26.67 -18.11
CA GLU A 167 -8.58 25.79 -17.64
C GLU A 167 -8.15 24.34 -17.88
N ALA A 168 -7.96 23.59 -16.80
CA ALA A 168 -7.52 22.20 -16.83
C ALA A 168 -8.45 21.30 -16.02
N HIS A 169 -8.88 20.18 -16.61
CA HIS A 169 -9.76 19.20 -16.01
C HIS A 169 -9.08 17.83 -16.01
N MET A 170 -9.18 17.11 -14.90
CA MET A 170 -8.63 15.76 -14.76
C MET A 170 -9.73 14.76 -14.43
N ARG A 171 -9.60 13.57 -14.99
CA ARG A 171 -10.41 12.41 -14.65
C ARG A 171 -9.51 11.21 -14.44
N ALA A 172 -9.68 10.55 -13.31
CA ALA A 172 -8.98 9.32 -13.00
C ALA A 172 -9.98 8.23 -12.61
N ASP A 173 -9.68 6.99 -13.01
CA ASP A 173 -10.37 5.81 -12.49
C ASP A 173 -9.46 5.15 -11.45
N ILE A 174 -9.61 5.58 -10.19
CA ILE A 174 -8.76 5.13 -9.09
C ILE A 174 -9.36 3.88 -8.44
N SER A 175 -8.48 3.01 -7.96
CA SER A 175 -8.85 1.88 -7.11
C SER A 175 -9.24 2.40 -5.72
N ASP A 176 -10.39 1.98 -5.23
CA ASP A 176 -10.95 2.35 -3.91
C ASP A 176 -10.14 1.79 -2.74
N GLN A 177 -9.27 0.84 -3.02
CA GLN A 177 -8.40 0.26 -2.03
C GLN A 177 -7.04 -0.06 -2.63
N TRP A 178 -5.97 0.06 -1.86
CA TRP A 178 -4.59 -0.09 -2.32
C TRP A 178 -3.87 -1.07 -1.39
N SER A 179 -3.17 -2.05 -1.97
CA SER A 179 -2.40 -3.02 -1.20
C SER A 179 -0.95 -2.96 -1.66
N TRP A 180 -0.06 -3.23 -0.73
CA TRP A 180 1.35 -3.30 -1.03
C TRP A 180 1.69 -4.43 -2.00
N ALA A 181 1.08 -5.60 -1.83
CA ALA A 181 1.27 -6.73 -2.75
C ALA A 181 0.92 -6.38 -4.21
N SER A 182 -0.20 -5.69 -4.43
CA SER A 182 -0.59 -5.25 -5.77
C SER A 182 0.35 -4.18 -6.33
N SER A 183 0.71 -3.19 -5.51
CA SER A 183 1.63 -2.12 -5.91
C SER A 183 3.02 -2.67 -6.26
N ALA A 184 3.57 -3.54 -5.41
CA ALA A 184 4.87 -4.19 -5.61
C ALA A 184 4.89 -5.12 -6.83
N ALA A 185 3.77 -5.79 -7.15
CA ALA A 185 3.60 -6.57 -8.38
C ALA A 185 3.38 -5.71 -9.64
N ARG A 186 3.60 -4.38 -9.54
CA ARG A 186 3.41 -3.41 -10.62
C ARG A 186 1.99 -3.41 -11.22
N ILE A 187 1.00 -3.85 -10.46
CA ILE A 187 -0.39 -3.73 -10.86
C ILE A 187 -0.75 -2.24 -10.82
N PRO A 188 -1.34 -1.66 -11.88
CA PRO A 188 -1.78 -0.27 -11.85
C PRO A 188 -2.88 -0.01 -10.82
N GLN A 189 -2.70 1.00 -9.99
CA GLN A 189 -3.68 1.48 -9.02
C GLN A 189 -4.68 2.44 -9.66
N ILE A 190 -4.25 3.17 -10.68
CA ILE A 190 -5.09 4.02 -11.52
C ILE A 190 -5.18 3.32 -12.87
N SER A 191 -6.39 2.97 -13.30
CA SER A 191 -6.54 2.26 -14.57
C SER A 191 -6.47 3.15 -15.79
N ASP A 192 -6.95 4.36 -15.63
CA ASP A 192 -7.04 5.36 -16.67
C ASP A 192 -6.90 6.72 -16.02
N LEU A 193 -6.03 7.54 -16.58
CA LEU A 193 -5.89 8.95 -16.23
C LEU A 193 -5.98 9.74 -17.52
N THR A 194 -6.96 10.64 -17.56
CA THR A 194 -7.22 11.54 -18.67
C THR A 194 -7.13 12.97 -18.18
N VAL A 195 -6.43 13.82 -18.94
CA VAL A 195 -6.21 15.22 -18.63
C VAL A 195 -6.62 16.06 -19.84
N ALA A 196 -7.51 17.03 -19.62
CA ALA A 196 -7.92 17.99 -20.63
C ALA A 196 -7.41 19.38 -20.26
N VAL A 197 -6.67 20.03 -21.15
CA VAL A 197 -6.17 21.40 -20.97
C VAL A 197 -6.69 22.29 -22.10
N ALA A 198 -7.21 23.47 -21.76
CA ALA A 198 -7.77 24.41 -22.74
C ALA A 198 -6.69 25.03 -23.65
N GLU A 199 -5.49 25.25 -23.10
CA GLU A 199 -4.34 25.80 -23.79
C GLU A 199 -3.13 24.86 -23.60
N PRO A 200 -2.15 24.82 -24.52
CA PRO A 200 -0.98 23.98 -24.36
C PRO A 200 -0.17 24.36 -23.12
N VAL A 201 0.27 23.37 -22.36
CA VAL A 201 1.16 23.52 -21.20
C VAL A 201 2.53 22.99 -21.59
N GLU A 202 3.52 23.87 -21.78
CA GLU A 202 4.87 23.47 -22.25
C GLU A 202 5.61 22.56 -21.26
N HIS A 203 5.46 22.82 -19.96
CA HIS A 203 6.20 22.15 -18.89
C HIS A 203 5.23 21.61 -17.83
N GLY A 204 4.28 20.77 -18.25
CA GLY A 204 3.32 20.14 -17.35
C GLY A 204 3.93 18.94 -16.63
N ARG A 205 3.80 18.88 -15.31
CA ARG A 205 4.08 17.68 -14.50
C ARG A 205 2.80 17.19 -13.84
N ILE A 206 2.54 15.90 -13.97
CA ILE A 206 1.43 15.23 -13.31
C ILE A 206 1.98 14.28 -12.27
N SER A 207 1.71 14.59 -11.00
CA SER A 207 2.17 13.84 -9.84
C SER A 207 0.99 13.18 -9.14
N VAL A 208 1.17 11.93 -8.74
CA VAL A 208 0.22 11.15 -7.94
C VAL A 208 0.84 10.91 -6.58
N VAL A 209 0.14 11.27 -5.50
CA VAL A 209 0.57 11.06 -4.12
C VAL A 209 -0.56 10.41 -3.35
N VAL A 210 -0.25 9.37 -2.58
CA VAL A 210 -1.22 8.75 -1.66
C VAL A 210 -0.75 8.96 -0.23
N ARG A 211 -1.63 9.55 0.58
CA ARG A 211 -1.29 9.98 1.93
C ARG A 211 -2.51 9.95 2.86
N ASP A 212 -2.23 9.89 4.15
CA ASP A 212 -3.17 10.20 5.23
C ASP A 212 -2.49 11.20 6.17
N ALA A 213 -3.00 12.44 6.21
CA ALA A 213 -2.34 13.56 6.87
C ALA A 213 -0.85 13.68 6.48
N ASP A 214 0.06 13.49 7.45
CA ASP A 214 1.51 13.59 7.28
C ASP A 214 2.16 12.27 6.80
N ILE A 215 1.40 11.19 6.73
CA ILE A 215 1.89 9.87 6.33
C ILE A 215 1.72 9.72 4.82
N GLN A 216 2.81 9.74 4.06
CA GLN A 216 2.80 9.42 2.63
C GLN A 216 3.04 7.92 2.39
N PHE A 217 2.02 7.22 1.92
CA PHE A 217 2.12 5.79 1.59
C PHE A 217 2.89 5.53 0.30
N GLY A 218 2.81 6.44 -0.68
CA GLY A 218 3.49 6.31 -1.95
C GLY A 218 3.31 7.53 -2.85
N SER A 219 4.15 7.63 -3.87
CA SER A 219 4.09 8.71 -4.86
C SER A 219 4.64 8.27 -6.21
N LYS A 220 4.25 9.00 -7.26
CA LYS A 220 4.77 8.82 -8.62
C LYS A 220 4.57 10.07 -9.48
N VAL A 221 5.60 10.46 -10.22
CA VAL A 221 5.44 11.34 -11.39
C VAL A 221 4.88 10.50 -12.53
N ALA A 222 3.63 10.74 -12.90
CA ALA A 222 2.92 10.00 -13.95
C ALA A 222 3.22 10.53 -15.35
N PHE A 223 3.53 11.82 -15.47
CA PHE A 223 3.89 12.47 -16.72
C PHE A 223 4.72 13.73 -16.43
N GLU A 224 5.67 14.03 -17.28
CA GLU A 224 6.40 15.30 -17.27
C GLU A 224 6.77 15.69 -18.71
N GLY A 225 6.41 16.90 -19.11
CA GLY A 225 6.67 17.43 -20.44
C GLY A 225 5.52 18.28 -20.98
N ARG A 226 5.47 18.41 -22.30
CA ARG A 226 4.47 19.23 -22.99
C ARG A 226 3.12 18.52 -23.08
N LEU A 227 2.05 19.19 -22.64
CA LEU A 227 0.66 18.82 -22.88
C LEU A 227 0.07 19.74 -23.95
N ASP A 228 -0.36 19.17 -25.08
CA ASP A 228 -1.07 19.96 -26.09
C ASP A 228 -2.51 20.26 -25.65
N SER A 229 -3.08 21.35 -26.17
CA SER A 229 -4.48 21.70 -25.96
C SER A 229 -5.42 20.56 -26.39
N GLY A 230 -6.42 20.26 -25.57
CA GLY A 230 -7.33 19.13 -25.76
C GLY A 230 -7.09 18.03 -24.72
N THR A 231 -7.59 16.83 -25.03
CA THR A 231 -7.60 15.70 -24.09
C THR A 231 -6.44 14.75 -24.35
N SER A 232 -5.61 14.53 -23.33
CA SER A 232 -4.50 13.58 -23.31
C SER A 232 -4.83 12.38 -22.43
N VAL A 233 -4.62 11.17 -22.95
CA VAL A 233 -4.80 9.90 -22.22
C VAL A 233 -3.44 9.36 -21.80
N LEU A 234 -3.18 9.34 -20.49
CA LEU A 234 -1.96 8.79 -19.91
C LEU A 234 -2.05 7.28 -19.64
N GLY A 235 -3.28 6.75 -19.59
CA GLY A 235 -3.54 5.33 -19.40
C GLY A 235 -3.30 4.85 -17.97
N SER A 236 -2.83 3.61 -17.82
CA SER A 236 -2.74 2.95 -16.51
C SER A 236 -1.47 3.30 -15.76
N ILE A 237 -1.60 3.73 -14.50
CA ILE A 237 -0.49 4.16 -13.65
C ILE A 237 -0.36 3.21 -12.45
N ASN A 238 0.80 2.56 -12.34
CA ASN A 238 1.23 1.89 -11.11
C ASN A 238 1.93 2.90 -10.21
N VAL A 239 1.48 3.03 -8.97
CA VAL A 239 2.07 3.90 -7.95
C VAL A 239 2.78 3.02 -6.92
N PRO A 240 4.10 3.15 -6.76
CA PRO A 240 4.85 2.36 -5.79
C PRO A 240 4.48 2.81 -4.37
N LEU A 241 4.16 1.84 -3.51
CA LEU A 241 3.95 2.05 -2.09
C LEU A 241 5.26 1.79 -1.33
N SER A 242 5.56 2.66 -0.37
CA SER A 242 6.74 2.58 0.49
C SER A 242 6.70 1.30 1.34
N ALA A 243 7.68 0.42 1.16
CA ALA A 243 7.82 -0.78 2.00
C ALA A 243 7.92 -0.44 3.48
N ARG A 244 8.60 0.67 3.82
CA ARG A 244 8.71 1.20 5.19
C ARG A 244 7.34 1.52 5.78
N VAL A 245 6.56 2.35 5.11
CA VAL A 245 5.24 2.77 5.62
C VAL A 245 4.29 1.58 5.64
N MET A 246 4.25 0.81 4.55
CA MET A 246 3.39 -0.37 4.44
C MET A 246 3.71 -1.45 5.47
N SER A 247 4.98 -1.58 5.90
CA SER A 247 5.32 -2.51 6.98
C SER A 247 4.61 -2.20 8.29
N GLN A 248 4.13 -0.98 8.51
CA GLN A 248 3.44 -0.60 9.75
C GLN A 248 1.91 -0.67 9.62
N VAL A 249 1.40 -0.98 8.43
CA VAL A 249 -0.04 -1.09 8.17
C VAL A 249 -0.51 -2.48 8.58
N GLU A 250 -0.87 -2.62 9.85
CA GLU A 250 -1.43 -3.86 10.41
C GLU A 250 -2.93 -3.96 10.21
N GLU A 251 -3.63 -2.84 10.14
CA GLU A 251 -5.08 -2.76 9.94
C GLU A 251 -5.39 -1.86 8.75
N ARG A 252 -6.60 -1.97 8.21
CA ARG A 252 -7.05 -1.10 7.12
C ARG A 252 -7.04 0.36 7.58
N GLN A 253 -6.49 1.24 6.75
CA GLN A 253 -6.40 2.69 6.99
C GLN A 253 -7.03 3.44 5.83
N GLY A 254 -7.74 4.53 6.12
CA GLY A 254 -8.18 5.46 5.07
C GLY A 254 -7.01 6.30 4.57
N ALA A 255 -7.04 6.69 3.32
CA ALA A 255 -6.07 7.59 2.70
C ALA A 255 -6.74 8.38 1.57
N GLU A 256 -6.05 9.39 1.08
CA GLU A 256 -6.43 10.20 -0.07
C GLU A 256 -5.39 10.02 -1.17
N CYS A 257 -5.86 9.72 -2.39
CA CYS A 257 -5.05 9.85 -3.60
C CYS A 257 -5.23 11.26 -4.17
N VAL A 258 -4.13 11.99 -4.25
CA VAL A 258 -4.04 13.33 -4.78
C VAL A 258 -3.29 13.28 -6.10
N ILE A 259 -3.96 13.66 -7.18
CA ILE A 259 -3.36 13.84 -8.50
C ILE A 259 -3.27 15.33 -8.77
N THR A 260 -2.07 15.82 -9.03
CA THR A 260 -1.80 17.25 -9.26
C THR A 260 -1.18 17.43 -10.63
N LEU A 261 -1.75 18.32 -11.44
CA LEU A 261 -1.11 18.88 -12.63
C LEU A 261 -0.54 20.25 -12.25
N GLU A 262 0.76 20.40 -12.39
CA GLU A 262 1.46 21.67 -12.16
C GLU A 262 2.23 22.10 -13.41
N ASN A 263 2.41 23.40 -13.58
CA ASN A 263 3.41 23.93 -14.49
C ASN A 263 4.73 24.04 -13.72
N VAL A 264 5.74 23.28 -14.15
CA VAL A 264 7.03 23.17 -13.47
C VAL A 264 7.80 24.49 -13.48
N GLU A 265 7.66 25.31 -14.52
CA GLU A 265 8.36 26.60 -14.60
C GLU A 265 7.79 27.65 -13.66
N SER A 266 6.46 27.72 -13.54
CA SER A 266 5.80 28.69 -12.66
C SER A 266 5.56 28.17 -11.25
N GLY A 267 5.67 26.86 -11.03
CA GLY A 267 5.27 26.19 -9.78
C GLY A 267 3.75 26.25 -9.52
N HIS A 268 2.95 26.71 -10.48
CA HIS A 268 1.51 26.86 -10.30
C HIS A 268 0.80 25.53 -10.53
N VAL A 269 -0.05 25.15 -9.58
CA VAL A 269 -0.98 24.03 -9.74
C VAL A 269 -2.10 24.45 -10.69
N LEU A 270 -2.19 23.78 -11.83
CA LEU A 270 -3.19 24.04 -12.87
C LEU A 270 -4.48 23.24 -12.64
N ALA A 271 -4.36 22.01 -12.13
CA ALA A 271 -5.50 21.18 -11.75
C ALA A 271 -5.14 20.23 -10.61
N ARG A 272 -6.15 19.87 -9.81
CA ARG A 272 -6.05 18.91 -8.72
C ARG A 272 -7.26 17.99 -8.72
N TYR A 273 -7.03 16.70 -8.49
CA TYR A 273 -8.05 15.67 -8.38
C TYR A 273 -7.77 14.82 -7.15
N ASP A 274 -8.72 14.77 -6.23
CA ASP A 274 -8.61 14.07 -4.95
C ASP A 274 -9.66 12.95 -4.87
N GLU A 275 -9.28 11.76 -4.44
CA GLU A 275 -10.18 10.63 -4.23
C GLU A 275 -9.80 9.85 -2.97
N GLU A 276 -10.80 9.59 -2.12
CA GLU A 276 -10.63 8.76 -0.91
C GLU A 276 -10.48 7.28 -1.28
N LEU A 277 -9.63 6.57 -0.53
CA LEU A 277 -9.38 5.14 -0.70
C LEU A 277 -8.92 4.48 0.61
N ASP A 278 -8.90 3.14 0.63
CA ASP A 278 -8.39 2.35 1.76
C ASP A 278 -7.03 1.71 1.49
N ILE A 279 -6.02 2.00 2.30
CA ILE A 279 -4.79 1.21 2.39
C ILE A 279 -5.06 -0.08 3.16
N GLN A 280 -4.71 -1.22 2.58
CA GLN A 280 -4.91 -2.53 3.19
C GLN A 280 -3.77 -2.97 4.09
N PRO A 281 -4.06 -3.87 5.04
CA PRO A 281 -3.04 -4.57 5.81
C PRO A 281 -1.97 -5.21 4.92
N ARG A 282 -0.71 -5.14 5.37
CA ARG A 282 0.46 -5.69 4.66
C ARG A 282 0.39 -7.19 4.36
N ASP A 283 -0.39 -7.92 5.15
CA ASP A 283 -0.46 -9.37 5.18
C ASP A 283 -1.77 -9.93 4.60
N LEU A 284 -2.66 -9.08 4.07
CA LEU A 284 -3.95 -9.49 3.54
C LEU A 284 -3.85 -9.94 2.08
N TRP A 285 -4.26 -11.17 1.79
CA TRP A 285 -4.51 -11.66 0.43
C TRP A 285 -6.01 -11.86 0.20
N PHE A 286 -6.47 -11.66 -1.04
CA PHE A 286 -7.88 -11.76 -1.42
C PHE A 286 -8.15 -12.98 -2.32
N TRP A 287 -9.24 -13.70 -2.04
CA TRP A 287 -9.55 -15.00 -2.65
C TRP A 287 -9.76 -14.93 -4.17
N GLN A 288 -10.28 -13.82 -4.67
CA GLN A 288 -10.56 -13.59 -6.10
C GLN A 288 -9.38 -12.94 -6.83
N GLY A 289 -8.18 -12.97 -6.24
CA GLY A 289 -7.08 -12.08 -6.63
C GLY A 289 -7.37 -10.66 -6.15
N ASP A 290 -6.72 -9.66 -6.74
CA ASP A 290 -7.04 -8.27 -6.42
C ASP A 290 -8.53 -7.99 -6.68
N PRO A 291 -9.36 -7.79 -5.63
CA PRO A 291 -10.82 -7.68 -5.75
C PRO A 291 -11.25 -6.45 -6.58
N ARG A 292 -10.29 -5.58 -6.92
CA ARG A 292 -10.52 -4.25 -7.48
C ARG A 292 -10.39 -4.21 -8.99
N ARG A 293 -9.78 -5.23 -9.62
CA ARG A 293 -9.86 -5.37 -11.08
C ARG A 293 -11.21 -5.88 -11.55
N SER A 294 -11.92 -6.66 -10.73
CA SER A 294 -13.32 -7.03 -10.97
C SER A 294 -14.22 -5.80 -10.91
N ASP A 295 -14.10 -4.98 -9.87
CA ASP A 295 -15.00 -3.83 -9.67
C ASP A 295 -14.70 -2.67 -10.63
N GLN A 296 -13.44 -2.38 -10.92
CA GLN A 296 -13.07 -1.41 -11.94
C GLN A 296 -13.51 -1.85 -13.34
N ARG A 297 -13.41 -3.15 -13.66
CA ARG A 297 -13.99 -3.70 -14.90
C ARG A 297 -15.50 -3.56 -14.92
N VAL A 298 -16.18 -3.79 -13.79
CA VAL A 298 -17.63 -3.60 -13.67
C VAL A 298 -17.99 -2.12 -13.84
N ARG A 299 -17.21 -1.18 -13.30
CA ARG A 299 -17.39 0.27 -13.50
C ARG A 299 -17.17 0.67 -14.96
N MET A 300 -16.10 0.20 -15.59
CA MET A 300 -15.83 0.44 -17.02
C MET A 300 -16.89 -0.17 -17.93
N GLN A 301 -17.35 -1.38 -17.62
CA GLN A 301 -18.43 -2.03 -18.35
C GLN A 301 -19.74 -1.25 -18.17
N ARG A 302 -20.05 -0.80 -16.96
CA ARG A 302 -21.22 0.04 -16.69
C ARG A 302 -21.14 1.37 -17.45
N ARG A 303 -19.98 2.05 -17.43
CA ARG A 303 -19.74 3.28 -18.18
C ARG A 303 -19.86 3.05 -19.69
N PHE A 304 -19.32 1.95 -20.19
CA PHE A 304 -19.46 1.54 -21.58
C PHE A 304 -20.95 1.37 -21.92
N ASP A 305 -21.70 0.66 -21.09
CA ASP A 305 -23.14 0.43 -21.29
C ASP A 305 -23.93 1.75 -21.22
N GLU A 306 -23.61 2.63 -20.26
CA GLU A 306 -24.20 3.97 -20.11
C GLU A 306 -23.98 4.82 -21.38
N LEU A 307 -22.74 4.88 -21.90
CA LEU A 307 -22.42 5.64 -23.10
C LEU A 307 -23.07 5.05 -24.35
N VAL A 308 -23.18 3.72 -24.44
CA VAL A 308 -23.93 3.05 -25.52
C VAL A 308 -25.41 3.43 -25.49
N GLU A 309 -26.03 3.49 -24.30
CA GLU A 309 -27.42 3.96 -24.15
C GLU A 309 -27.54 5.43 -24.51
N LEU A 310 -26.61 6.27 -24.05
CA LEU A 310 -26.60 7.70 -24.31
C LEU A 310 -26.49 8.05 -25.81
N VAL A 311 -25.68 7.29 -26.57
CA VAL A 311 -25.58 7.39 -28.04
C VAL A 311 -26.84 6.88 -28.74
N ARG A 312 -27.50 5.87 -28.18
CA ARG A 312 -28.74 5.32 -28.73
C ARG A 312 -29.91 6.29 -28.55
N ASP A 313 -29.98 6.99 -27.42
CA ASP A 313 -31.09 7.89 -27.07
C ASP A 313 -31.02 9.25 -27.78
N ASP A 314 -29.81 9.79 -27.99
CA ASP A 314 -29.61 11.05 -28.73
C ASP A 314 -28.41 10.94 -29.71
N PRO A 315 -28.65 10.45 -30.94
CA PRO A 315 -27.59 10.21 -31.92
C PRO A 315 -27.04 11.49 -32.58
N ASP A 316 -27.73 12.63 -32.45
CA ASP A 316 -27.37 13.90 -33.11
C ASP A 316 -26.77 14.93 -32.14
N ARG A 317 -26.46 14.50 -30.91
CA ARG A 317 -25.84 15.34 -29.88
C ARG A 317 -24.50 15.95 -30.32
N PRO A 318 -24.17 17.17 -29.86
CA PRO A 318 -22.99 17.90 -30.32
C PRO A 318 -21.65 17.25 -29.96
N ASP A 319 -21.61 16.43 -28.90
CA ASP A 319 -20.43 15.72 -28.36
C ASP A 319 -20.36 14.23 -28.78
N ILE A 320 -21.14 13.80 -29.78
CA ILE A 320 -21.22 12.39 -30.22
C ILE A 320 -19.85 11.81 -30.61
N ALA A 321 -18.99 12.62 -31.23
CA ALA A 321 -17.69 12.18 -31.72
C ALA A 321 -16.72 11.85 -30.57
N GLU A 322 -16.78 12.62 -29.48
CA GLU A 322 -15.96 12.39 -28.27
C GLU A 322 -16.39 11.10 -27.55
N ILE A 323 -17.70 10.87 -27.49
CA ILE A 323 -18.26 9.67 -26.84
C ILE A 323 -17.95 8.40 -27.62
N VAL A 324 -18.00 8.45 -28.95
CA VAL A 324 -17.63 7.31 -29.80
C VAL A 324 -16.14 6.98 -29.63
N ALA A 325 -15.28 7.99 -29.47
CA ALA A 325 -13.86 7.77 -29.17
C ALA A 325 -13.66 7.13 -27.77
N GLU A 326 -14.38 7.61 -26.75
CA GLU A 326 -14.37 7.03 -25.39
C GLU A 326 -14.83 5.56 -25.41
N LEU A 327 -15.87 5.23 -26.19
CA LEU A 327 -16.39 3.87 -26.34
C LEU A 327 -15.36 2.89 -26.94
N GLU A 328 -14.68 3.28 -28.02
CA GLU A 328 -13.65 2.42 -28.62
C GLU A 328 -12.42 2.27 -27.71
N ALA A 329 -12.04 3.31 -26.96
CA ALA A 329 -10.99 3.25 -25.95
C ALA A 329 -11.36 2.27 -24.81
N LEU A 330 -12.58 2.38 -24.25
CA LEU A 330 -13.08 1.48 -23.20
C LEU A 330 -13.13 0.02 -23.67
N LYS A 331 -13.58 -0.22 -24.90
CA LYS A 331 -13.64 -1.56 -25.49
C LYS A 331 -12.26 -2.19 -25.65
N GLN A 332 -11.27 -1.44 -26.14
CA GLN A 332 -9.88 -1.92 -26.21
C GLN A 332 -9.29 -2.17 -24.83
N ALA A 333 -9.55 -1.28 -23.86
CA ALA A 333 -9.08 -1.41 -22.49
C ALA A 333 -9.66 -2.66 -21.79
N ILE A 334 -10.94 -2.96 -21.98
CA ILE A 334 -11.60 -4.17 -21.44
C ILE A 334 -11.02 -5.45 -22.07
N SER A 335 -10.77 -5.44 -23.38
CA SER A 335 -10.27 -6.60 -24.13
C SER A 335 -8.81 -6.94 -23.79
N ASN A 336 -7.91 -5.95 -23.80
CA ASN A 336 -6.47 -6.14 -23.54
C ASN A 336 -6.16 -6.62 -22.11
N ARG A 337 -7.10 -6.45 -21.17
CA ARG A 337 -6.91 -6.78 -19.75
C ARG A 337 -7.23 -8.24 -19.38
N GLN A 338 -7.81 -9.04 -20.29
CA GLN A 338 -8.04 -10.48 -20.04
C GLN A 338 -6.73 -11.28 -19.83
N GLY A 339 -5.60 -10.84 -20.39
CA GLY A 339 -4.28 -11.43 -20.10
C GLY A 339 -3.71 -11.00 -18.74
N ARG A 340 -4.11 -9.82 -18.23
CA ARG A 340 -3.60 -9.25 -16.98
C ARG A 340 -4.38 -9.74 -15.75
N THR A 341 -5.61 -10.23 -15.86
CA THR A 341 -6.37 -10.77 -14.70
C THR A 341 -5.65 -11.94 -14.02
N ALA A 342 -4.96 -12.77 -14.80
CA ALA A 342 -4.13 -13.85 -14.27
C ALA A 342 -2.98 -13.33 -13.37
N LEU A 343 -2.47 -12.10 -13.61
CA LEU A 343 -1.47 -11.46 -12.75
C LEU A 343 -2.04 -11.07 -11.37
N ALA A 344 -3.30 -10.64 -11.32
CA ALA A 344 -3.96 -10.27 -10.06
C ALA A 344 -4.29 -11.52 -9.23
N GLU A 345 -4.72 -12.60 -9.89
CA GLU A 345 -4.96 -13.90 -9.25
C GLU A 345 -3.65 -14.56 -8.79
N SER A 346 -2.54 -14.34 -9.51
CA SER A 346 -1.22 -14.85 -9.13
C SER A 346 -0.54 -14.06 -8.01
N LEU A 347 -1.15 -13.01 -7.47
CA LEU A 347 -0.63 -12.23 -6.35
C LEU A 347 -0.31 -13.07 -5.12
N LEU A 348 -0.94 -14.24 -4.93
CA LEU A 348 -0.56 -15.12 -3.84
C LEU A 348 0.92 -15.53 -3.92
N ALA A 349 1.50 -15.62 -5.12
CA ALA A 349 2.92 -15.90 -5.31
C ALA A 349 3.82 -14.82 -4.67
N SER A 350 3.34 -13.60 -4.43
CA SER A 350 4.09 -12.58 -3.67
C SER A 350 4.34 -13.00 -2.22
N PHE A 351 3.48 -13.83 -1.62
CA PHE A 351 3.66 -14.37 -0.28
C PHE A 351 4.67 -15.53 -0.23
N VAL A 352 5.08 -16.06 -1.37
CA VAL A 352 6.22 -16.98 -1.47
C VAL A 352 7.50 -16.13 -1.44
N ARG A 353 8.20 -16.10 -0.30
CA ARG A 353 9.36 -15.21 -0.05
C ARG A 353 10.65 -16.02 0.11
N PRO A 354 11.27 -16.50 -0.98
CA PRO A 354 12.40 -17.44 -0.92
C PRO A 354 13.62 -16.88 -0.19
N ASN A 355 13.85 -15.56 -0.27
CA ASN A 355 14.98 -14.88 0.36
C ASN A 355 14.75 -14.49 1.83
N HIS A 356 13.61 -14.87 2.41
CA HIS A 356 13.35 -14.60 3.83
C HIS A 356 14.38 -15.35 4.71
N PRO A 357 14.98 -14.72 5.76
CA PRO A 357 16.09 -15.33 6.51
C PRO A 357 15.81 -16.73 7.07
N GLU A 358 14.58 -16.97 7.50
CA GLU A 358 14.17 -18.27 8.04
C GLU A 358 14.12 -19.38 6.97
N ILE A 359 13.91 -19.03 5.70
CA ILE A 359 13.87 -19.98 4.59
C ILE A 359 15.26 -20.57 4.34
N ALA A 360 16.32 -19.76 4.40
CA ALA A 360 17.68 -20.24 4.29
C ALA A 360 18.05 -21.23 5.43
N ALA A 361 17.54 -20.99 6.65
CA ALA A 361 17.75 -21.89 7.78
C ALA A 361 17.07 -23.26 7.55
N ILE A 362 15.82 -23.25 7.08
CA ILE A 362 15.08 -24.48 6.76
C ILE A 362 15.71 -25.21 5.57
N ALA A 363 16.17 -24.49 4.53
CA ALA A 363 16.85 -25.08 3.38
C ALA A 363 18.13 -25.83 3.79
N ARG A 364 18.90 -25.28 4.74
CA ARG A 364 20.07 -25.97 5.32
C ARG A 364 19.67 -27.25 6.07
N GLU A 365 18.60 -27.21 6.88
CA GLU A 365 18.08 -28.40 7.57
C GLU A 365 17.60 -29.48 6.58
N ALA A 366 16.93 -29.06 5.51
CA ALA A 366 16.54 -29.96 4.43
C ALA A 366 17.75 -30.57 3.73
N ALA A 367 18.86 -29.83 3.54
CA ALA A 367 20.08 -30.36 2.97
C ALA A 367 20.69 -31.47 3.84
N ASP A 368 20.68 -31.30 5.17
CA ASP A 368 21.15 -32.31 6.13
C ASP A 368 20.29 -33.59 6.06
N ILE A 369 18.96 -33.45 5.97
CA ILE A 369 18.02 -34.57 5.83
C ILE A 369 18.24 -35.28 4.48
N LEU A 370 18.33 -34.52 3.39
CA LEU A 370 18.56 -35.03 2.04
C LEU A 370 19.88 -35.81 1.95
N GLY A 371 20.95 -35.30 2.57
CA GLY A 371 22.24 -35.96 2.64
C GLY A 371 22.19 -37.29 3.39
N LYS A 372 21.44 -37.37 4.49
CA LYS A 372 21.22 -38.63 5.24
C LYS A 372 20.41 -39.64 4.43
N ALA A 373 19.39 -39.19 3.69
CA ALA A 373 18.50 -40.05 2.94
C ALA A 373 19.13 -40.57 1.63
N THR A 374 19.93 -39.74 0.94
CA THR A 374 20.40 -40.02 -0.43
C THR A 374 21.92 -40.16 -0.55
N GLY A 375 22.69 -39.77 0.48
CA GLY A 375 24.15 -39.68 0.44
C GLY A 375 24.69 -38.39 -0.19
N ASP A 376 23.82 -37.49 -0.66
CA ASP A 376 24.19 -36.22 -1.29
C ASP A 376 23.24 -35.10 -0.84
N SER A 377 23.77 -34.05 -0.20
CA SER A 377 23.00 -32.92 0.33
C SER A 377 22.72 -31.80 -0.69
N SER A 378 23.20 -31.92 -1.93
CA SER A 378 23.20 -30.81 -2.91
C SER A 378 21.84 -30.60 -3.58
N PHE A 379 21.39 -29.36 -3.76
CA PHE A 379 20.18 -29.07 -4.53
C PHE A 379 20.52 -28.80 -6.00
N PHE A 380 20.28 -29.79 -6.86
CA PHE A 380 20.63 -29.69 -8.29
C PHE A 380 19.66 -30.45 -9.21
N ALA A 381 18.43 -30.71 -8.75
CA ALA A 381 17.49 -31.58 -9.48
C ALA A 381 17.44 -31.21 -10.97
N PHE A 382 17.21 -29.95 -11.32
CA PHE A 382 17.09 -29.46 -12.69
C PHE A 382 18.38 -29.42 -13.52
N GLN A 383 19.53 -29.72 -12.92
CA GLN A 383 20.80 -29.86 -13.64
C GLN A 383 21.01 -31.29 -14.17
N ILE A 384 20.16 -32.25 -13.79
CA ILE A 384 20.25 -33.65 -14.21
C ILE A 384 19.64 -33.81 -15.62
N ASP A 385 20.36 -34.49 -16.52
CA ASP A 385 19.88 -34.81 -17.88
C ASP A 385 18.89 -36.00 -17.90
N ASP A 386 19.13 -37.01 -17.07
CA ASP A 386 18.33 -38.23 -17.01
C ASP A 386 16.97 -37.96 -16.36
N ILE A 387 15.90 -38.23 -17.10
CA ILE A 387 14.51 -37.94 -16.69
C ILE A 387 14.11 -38.69 -15.42
N ALA A 388 14.48 -39.97 -15.27
CA ALA A 388 14.08 -40.71 -14.07
C ALA A 388 14.79 -40.14 -12.83
N LYS A 389 16.07 -39.78 -12.99
CA LYS A 389 16.88 -39.21 -11.91
C LYS A 389 16.49 -37.77 -11.56
N VAL A 390 16.11 -36.94 -12.55
CA VAL A 390 15.64 -35.56 -12.31
C VAL A 390 14.39 -35.58 -11.42
N GLU A 391 13.46 -36.49 -11.73
CA GLU A 391 12.21 -36.65 -11.01
C GLU A 391 12.41 -37.23 -9.61
N GLU A 392 13.23 -38.28 -9.50
CA GLU A 392 13.62 -38.86 -8.20
C GLU A 392 14.28 -37.82 -7.31
N ARG A 393 15.20 -37.00 -7.87
CA ARG A 393 15.91 -35.96 -7.11
C ARG A 393 14.97 -34.85 -6.67
N ALA A 394 14.04 -34.42 -7.52
CA ALA A 394 13.01 -33.44 -7.16
C ALA A 394 12.14 -33.96 -6.01
N ASP A 395 11.66 -35.19 -6.10
CA ASP A 395 10.82 -35.81 -5.07
C ASP A 395 11.55 -36.02 -3.74
N ALA A 396 12.84 -36.38 -3.78
CA ALA A 396 13.69 -36.50 -2.60
C ALA A 396 13.95 -35.14 -1.95
N THR A 397 14.19 -34.10 -2.74
CA THR A 397 14.38 -32.72 -2.25
C THR A 397 13.13 -32.22 -1.54
N VAL A 398 11.95 -32.42 -2.14
CA VAL A 398 10.67 -32.03 -1.53
C VAL A 398 10.38 -32.84 -0.26
N ALA A 399 10.72 -34.13 -0.22
CA ALA A 399 10.58 -34.94 0.99
C ALA A 399 11.45 -34.41 2.13
N ALA A 400 12.70 -34.03 1.85
CA ALA A 400 13.58 -33.45 2.85
C ALA A 400 13.09 -32.08 3.37
N ILE A 401 12.53 -31.24 2.50
CA ILE A 401 11.88 -29.98 2.89
C ILE A 401 10.69 -30.25 3.82
N TYR A 402 9.82 -31.19 3.44
CA TYR A 402 8.67 -31.58 4.25
C TYR A 402 9.07 -32.05 5.64
N GLU A 403 10.10 -32.90 5.74
CA GLU A 403 10.60 -33.42 7.02
C GLU A 403 11.26 -32.32 7.87
N ALA A 404 11.97 -31.37 7.26
CA ALA A 404 12.52 -30.21 7.97
C ALA A 404 11.39 -29.36 8.58
N LEU A 405 10.32 -29.10 7.82
CA LEU A 405 9.15 -28.37 8.30
C LEU A 405 8.37 -29.14 9.37
N GLN A 406 8.25 -30.45 9.25
CA GLN A 406 7.66 -31.31 10.28
C GLN A 406 8.42 -31.20 11.61
N ALA A 407 9.75 -31.11 11.56
CA ALA A 407 10.58 -30.94 12.75
C ALA A 407 10.36 -29.59 13.47
N ARG A 408 9.84 -28.56 12.76
CA ARG A 408 9.49 -27.25 13.36
C ARG A 408 8.23 -27.29 14.23
N SER A 409 7.50 -28.41 14.30
CA SER A 409 6.36 -28.63 15.22
C SER A 409 5.24 -27.57 15.10
N ILE A 410 4.95 -27.13 13.88
CA ILE A 410 3.93 -26.12 13.58
C ILE A 410 2.54 -26.67 13.89
N SER A 411 1.78 -26.05 14.77
CA SER A 411 0.38 -26.39 15.06
C SER A 411 -0.57 -25.73 14.08
N TYR A 412 -1.59 -26.47 13.63
CA TYR A 412 -2.62 -25.91 12.76
C TYR A 412 -3.50 -24.92 13.52
N SER A 413 -3.77 -23.76 12.93
CA SER A 413 -4.63 -22.72 13.52
C SER A 413 -5.60 -22.13 12.50
N GLU A 414 -6.61 -21.43 13.01
CA GLU A 414 -7.39 -20.51 12.19
C GLU A 414 -6.52 -19.34 11.67
N PRO A 415 -6.95 -18.65 10.61
CA PRO A 415 -6.32 -17.40 10.19
C PRO A 415 -6.29 -16.37 11.31
N PRO A 416 -5.37 -15.38 11.26
CA PRO A 416 -5.42 -14.24 12.17
C PRO A 416 -6.82 -13.61 12.17
N PRO A 417 -7.36 -13.22 13.34
CA PRO A 417 -8.70 -12.65 13.42
C PRO A 417 -8.75 -11.34 12.63
N GLY A 418 -9.83 -11.18 11.88
CA GLY A 418 -10.21 -9.95 11.19
C GLY A 418 -11.72 -9.85 11.13
N TRP A 419 -12.29 -8.66 10.99
CA TRP A 419 -13.75 -8.47 10.99
C TRP A 419 -14.26 -7.90 9.66
N ASP A 420 -13.40 -7.23 8.89
CA ASP A 420 -13.71 -6.49 7.67
C ASP A 420 -13.33 -7.21 6.36
N TYR A 421 -12.59 -8.31 6.42
CA TYR A 421 -12.15 -9.10 5.24
C TYR A 421 -12.40 -10.61 5.36
N THR A 422 -13.19 -11.07 6.34
CA THR A 422 -13.45 -12.50 6.59
C THR A 422 -14.12 -13.24 5.44
N SER A 423 -14.90 -12.55 4.62
CA SER A 423 -15.61 -13.12 3.48
C SER A 423 -14.91 -12.91 2.12
N SER A 424 -13.85 -12.11 2.07
CA SER A 424 -13.21 -11.67 0.82
C SER A 424 -11.72 -12.01 0.73
N GLY A 425 -11.06 -12.30 1.85
CA GLY A 425 -9.64 -12.64 1.88
C GLY A 425 -9.21 -13.41 3.12
N GLN A 426 -7.90 -13.57 3.26
CA GLN A 426 -7.24 -14.17 4.40
C GLN A 426 -5.91 -13.47 4.67
N ARG A 427 -5.63 -13.18 5.94
CA ARG A 427 -4.29 -12.77 6.40
C ARG A 427 -3.32 -13.95 6.36
N ILE A 428 -2.15 -13.73 5.79
CA ILE A 428 -1.08 -14.72 5.65
C ILE A 428 0.08 -14.30 6.54
N ARG A 429 0.42 -15.15 7.51
CA ARG A 429 1.48 -14.86 8.48
C ARG A 429 2.84 -14.79 7.80
N ASP A 430 3.76 -14.07 8.43
CA ASP A 430 5.16 -14.07 7.98
C ASP A 430 5.80 -15.47 8.15
N HIS A 431 6.73 -15.82 7.26
CA HIS A 431 7.42 -17.12 7.29
C HIS A 431 8.18 -17.35 8.60
N GLY A 432 8.76 -16.30 9.16
CA GLY A 432 9.43 -16.33 10.45
C GLY A 432 8.46 -16.69 11.58
N ASP A 433 7.26 -16.11 11.59
CA ASP A 433 6.23 -16.38 12.60
C ASP A 433 5.75 -17.83 12.50
N VAL A 434 5.48 -18.33 11.29
CA VAL A 434 5.01 -19.70 11.11
C VAL A 434 6.09 -20.70 11.53
N ALA A 435 7.33 -20.50 11.09
CA ALA A 435 8.41 -21.44 11.33
C ALA A 435 9.01 -21.39 12.75
N LYS A 436 8.88 -20.25 13.47
CA LYS A 436 9.39 -20.07 14.85
C LYS A 436 8.30 -20.10 15.91
N ALA A 437 7.23 -19.34 15.72
CA ALA A 437 6.13 -19.28 16.68
C ALA A 437 5.23 -20.52 16.59
N GLY A 438 5.28 -21.25 15.47
CA GLY A 438 4.72 -22.60 15.34
C GLY A 438 3.20 -22.63 15.21
N LEU A 439 2.61 -21.60 14.60
CA LEU A 439 1.18 -21.58 14.25
C LEU A 439 1.02 -21.30 12.76
N GLY A 440 0.14 -22.04 12.08
CA GLY A 440 -0.13 -21.82 10.67
C GLY A 440 -1.44 -22.42 10.18
N THR A 441 -2.02 -21.77 9.16
CA THR A 441 -3.13 -22.27 8.35
C THR A 441 -2.63 -23.11 7.17
N CYS A 442 -3.54 -23.70 6.38
CA CYS A 442 -3.19 -24.36 5.13
C CYS A 442 -2.49 -23.43 4.13
N MET A 443 -2.87 -22.15 4.12
CA MET A 443 -2.22 -21.12 3.30
C MET A 443 -0.80 -20.85 3.77
N ASP A 444 -0.62 -20.58 5.07
CA ASP A 444 0.67 -20.29 5.70
C ASP A 444 1.68 -21.43 5.44
N THR A 445 1.27 -22.68 5.68
CA THR A 445 2.14 -23.85 5.46
C THR A 445 2.48 -24.04 3.99
N THR A 446 1.56 -23.69 3.09
CA THR A 446 1.77 -23.83 1.65
C THR A 446 2.74 -22.80 1.10
N VAL A 447 2.56 -21.52 1.43
CA VAL A 447 3.48 -20.47 0.96
C VAL A 447 4.88 -20.61 1.57
N LEU A 448 4.97 -21.08 2.82
CA LEU A 448 6.24 -21.42 3.48
C LEU A 448 6.95 -22.56 2.76
N THR A 449 6.23 -23.65 2.48
CA THR A 449 6.79 -24.81 1.74
C THR A 449 7.27 -24.40 0.35
N ALA A 450 6.44 -23.63 -0.37
CA ALA A 450 6.79 -23.12 -1.69
C ALA A 450 8.02 -22.20 -1.64
N ALA A 451 8.18 -21.38 -0.60
CA ALA A 451 9.33 -20.48 -0.48
C ALA A 451 10.64 -21.26 -0.32
N VAL A 452 10.63 -22.35 0.45
CA VAL A 452 11.80 -23.24 0.57
C VAL A 452 12.08 -23.95 -0.76
N MET A 453 11.05 -24.42 -1.48
CA MET A 453 11.21 -25.03 -2.81
C MET A 453 11.85 -24.06 -3.81
N GLU A 454 11.35 -22.82 -3.90
CA GLU A 454 11.89 -21.77 -4.77
C GLU A 454 13.34 -21.43 -4.38
N GLN A 455 13.65 -21.33 -3.08
CA GLN A 455 15.00 -21.04 -2.60
C GLN A 455 16.03 -22.10 -2.97
N VAL A 456 15.64 -23.38 -3.03
CA VAL A 456 16.55 -24.48 -3.43
C VAL A 456 16.59 -24.71 -4.94
N GLY A 457 15.97 -23.84 -5.73
CA GLY A 457 15.98 -23.89 -7.19
C GLY A 457 14.98 -24.87 -7.81
N LEU A 458 13.96 -25.30 -7.07
CA LEU A 458 12.79 -25.96 -7.65
C LEU A 458 11.75 -24.91 -8.04
N HIS A 459 10.82 -25.27 -8.92
CA HIS A 459 9.72 -24.39 -9.33
C HIS A 459 8.41 -24.82 -8.65
N PRO A 460 8.00 -24.15 -7.56
CA PRO A 460 6.77 -24.49 -6.85
C PRO A 460 5.51 -24.02 -7.58
N VAL A 461 4.42 -24.69 -7.27
CA VAL A 461 3.07 -24.41 -7.74
C VAL A 461 2.15 -24.42 -6.53
N LEU A 462 1.27 -23.44 -6.39
CA LEU A 462 0.25 -23.43 -5.33
C LEU A 462 -1.02 -24.08 -5.87
N VAL A 463 -1.53 -25.11 -5.20
CA VAL A 463 -2.68 -25.90 -5.67
C VAL A 463 -3.89 -25.61 -4.80
N PHE A 464 -4.94 -25.07 -5.42
CA PHE A 464 -6.20 -24.76 -4.76
C PHE A 464 -7.28 -25.77 -5.09
N ILE A 465 -8.07 -26.08 -4.07
CA ILE A 465 -9.36 -26.77 -4.16
C ILE A 465 -10.33 -26.07 -3.19
N PRO A 466 -11.64 -26.36 -3.21
CA PRO A 466 -12.55 -25.66 -2.30
C PRO A 466 -12.16 -25.87 -0.83
N GLY A 467 -12.00 -24.74 -0.14
CA GLY A 467 -11.66 -24.66 1.28
C GLY A 467 -10.25 -25.13 1.66
N HIS A 468 -9.36 -25.38 0.69
CA HIS A 468 -8.03 -25.91 0.99
C HIS A 468 -6.97 -25.56 -0.05
N ILE A 469 -5.73 -25.46 0.39
CA ILE A 469 -4.57 -25.20 -0.46
C ILE A 469 -3.38 -26.06 0.00
N PHE A 470 -2.58 -26.53 -0.95
CA PHE A 470 -1.38 -27.31 -0.71
C PHE A 470 -0.32 -27.05 -1.80
N ALA A 471 0.88 -27.60 -1.63
CA ALA A 471 1.99 -27.33 -2.53
C ALA A 471 2.08 -28.36 -3.66
N GLY A 472 2.39 -27.87 -4.85
CA GLY A 472 2.86 -28.62 -6.01
C GLY A 472 4.25 -28.14 -6.41
N TYR A 473 4.90 -28.91 -7.29
CA TYR A 473 6.23 -28.57 -7.81
C TYR A 473 6.45 -29.25 -9.15
N TRP A 474 7.12 -28.55 -10.05
CA TRP A 474 7.54 -29.16 -11.30
C TRP A 474 8.64 -30.20 -11.03
N ARG A 475 8.43 -31.44 -11.47
CA ARG A 475 9.40 -32.54 -11.28
C ARG A 475 10.54 -32.48 -12.31
N ARG A 476 10.44 -31.59 -13.28
CA ARG A 476 11.41 -31.31 -14.35
C ARG A 476 11.45 -29.79 -14.56
N ASP A 477 12.57 -29.27 -15.06
CA ASP A 477 12.66 -27.84 -15.35
C ASP A 477 11.85 -27.48 -16.63
N PRO A 478 10.77 -26.68 -16.51
CA PRO A 478 10.01 -26.20 -17.67
C PRO A 478 10.72 -25.07 -18.44
N GLN A 479 11.81 -24.50 -17.92
CA GLN A 479 12.47 -23.28 -18.42
C GLN A 479 13.84 -23.51 -19.07
N LEU A 480 14.20 -24.76 -19.42
CA LEU A 480 15.47 -25.08 -20.10
C LEU A 480 15.50 -24.56 -21.55
N GLU A 481 15.63 -23.24 -21.75
CA GLU A 481 15.90 -22.61 -23.07
C GLU A 481 17.16 -23.20 -23.72
N ARG A 482 18.14 -23.62 -22.90
CA ARG A 482 19.38 -24.27 -23.34
C ARG A 482 19.17 -25.64 -24.01
N ARG A 483 17.99 -26.24 -23.91
CA ARG A 483 17.68 -27.57 -24.48
C ARG A 483 16.58 -27.57 -25.56
N GLY A 484 16.03 -26.41 -25.91
CA GLY A 484 15.05 -26.27 -26.99
C GLY A 484 13.84 -25.42 -26.61
N PRO A 485 12.77 -25.45 -27.43
CA PRO A 485 11.53 -24.72 -27.13
C PRO A 485 10.88 -25.25 -25.85
N LYS A 486 10.13 -24.37 -25.19
CA LYS A 486 9.28 -24.70 -24.03
C LYS A 486 8.47 -25.98 -24.31
N PRO A 487 8.44 -26.95 -23.39
CA PRO A 487 7.77 -28.22 -23.66
C PRO A 487 6.25 -28.06 -23.73
N ASP A 488 5.60 -28.82 -24.61
CA ASP A 488 4.15 -28.75 -24.88
C ASP A 488 3.28 -29.02 -23.65
N TRP A 489 3.77 -29.81 -22.69
CA TRP A 489 3.06 -30.09 -21.45
C TRP A 489 3.06 -28.90 -20.48
N TYR A 490 3.95 -27.92 -20.64
CA TYR A 490 4.06 -26.79 -19.72
C TYR A 490 3.09 -25.68 -20.13
N PRO A 491 2.07 -25.35 -19.30
CA PRO A 491 1.11 -24.30 -19.66
C PRO A 491 1.80 -22.94 -19.75
N GLY A 492 2.75 -22.66 -18.84
CA GLY A 492 3.49 -21.40 -18.72
C GLY A 492 2.64 -20.14 -18.56
N SER A 493 1.36 -20.31 -18.24
CA SER A 493 0.48 -19.29 -17.65
C SER A 493 0.70 -19.27 -16.14
N PRO A 494 0.69 -18.09 -15.49
CA PRO A 494 0.79 -17.99 -14.03
C PRO A 494 -0.38 -18.65 -13.31
N VAL A 495 -1.55 -18.74 -13.95
CA VAL A 495 -2.74 -19.36 -13.38
C VAL A 495 -3.35 -20.37 -14.36
N VAL A 496 -3.72 -21.55 -13.86
CA VAL A 496 -4.35 -22.63 -14.63
C VAL A 496 -5.60 -23.12 -13.91
N TRP A 497 -6.75 -23.00 -14.57
CA TRP A 497 -8.07 -23.38 -14.03
C TRP A 497 -8.67 -24.62 -14.69
N ASP A 498 -8.08 -25.10 -15.78
CA ASP A 498 -8.62 -26.22 -16.54
C ASP A 498 -8.38 -27.54 -15.79
N ALA A 499 -9.45 -28.07 -15.20
CA ALA A 499 -9.45 -29.32 -14.43
C ALA A 499 -8.83 -30.50 -15.19
N ALA A 500 -9.07 -30.61 -16.50
CA ALA A 500 -8.52 -31.68 -17.34
C ALA A 500 -7.00 -31.55 -17.50
N THR A 501 -6.50 -30.33 -17.73
CA THR A 501 -5.07 -30.02 -17.75
C THR A 501 -4.43 -30.35 -16.41
N VAL A 502 -5.01 -29.90 -15.29
CA VAL A 502 -4.45 -30.17 -13.95
C VAL A 502 -4.36 -31.68 -13.68
N LEU A 503 -5.43 -32.43 -13.98
CA LEU A 503 -5.43 -33.88 -13.84
C LEU A 503 -4.34 -34.53 -14.69
N SER A 504 -4.21 -34.12 -15.96
CA SER A 504 -3.20 -34.64 -16.89
C SER A 504 -1.77 -34.38 -16.43
N LEU A 505 -1.50 -33.20 -15.84
CA LEU A 505 -0.19 -32.85 -15.28
C LEU A 505 0.19 -33.73 -14.10
N VAL A 506 -0.77 -34.00 -13.20
CA VAL A 506 -0.56 -34.81 -11.98
C VAL A 506 -0.51 -36.32 -12.29
N GLU A 507 -1.39 -36.83 -13.15
CA GLU A 507 -1.39 -38.23 -13.58
C GLU A 507 -0.18 -38.56 -14.44
N GLY A 508 0.18 -37.64 -15.34
CA GLY A 508 1.37 -37.73 -16.19
C GLY A 508 2.70 -37.62 -15.43
N GLY A 509 2.69 -37.27 -14.14
CA GLY A 509 3.88 -37.18 -13.31
C GLY A 509 4.75 -35.94 -13.58
N TRP A 510 4.24 -34.97 -14.35
CA TRP A 510 4.91 -33.70 -14.63
C TRP A 510 4.88 -32.78 -13.40
N LEU A 511 3.73 -32.76 -12.73
CA LEU A 511 3.47 -31.99 -11.52
C LEU A 511 3.44 -32.94 -10.31
N GLY A 512 4.43 -32.80 -9.43
CA GLY A 512 4.40 -33.39 -8.10
C GLY A 512 3.49 -32.57 -7.18
N VAL A 513 2.81 -33.22 -6.24
CA VAL A 513 1.94 -32.57 -5.25
C VAL A 513 2.18 -33.14 -3.87
N ILE A 514 2.09 -32.30 -2.83
CA ILE A 514 2.30 -32.67 -1.43
C ILE A 514 1.35 -31.91 -0.50
N GLU A 515 0.67 -32.63 0.39
CA GLU A 515 -0.22 -32.04 1.39
C GLU A 515 0.61 -31.38 2.50
N THR A 516 0.52 -30.06 2.65
CA THR A 516 1.37 -29.31 3.58
C THR A 516 0.83 -29.30 5.00
N THR A 517 -0.47 -29.49 5.21
CA THR A 517 -1.03 -29.51 6.56
C THR A 517 -0.78 -30.81 7.30
N THR A 518 -0.29 -31.87 6.63
CA THR A 518 0.00 -33.15 7.28
C THR A 518 1.29 -33.15 8.08
N PHE A 519 2.20 -32.18 7.88
CA PHE A 519 3.38 -32.02 8.74
C PHE A 519 3.07 -31.25 10.03
N THR A 520 1.86 -30.71 10.19
CA THR A 520 1.49 -29.99 11.42
C THR A 520 1.46 -30.91 12.64
N ALA A 521 1.73 -30.33 13.82
CA ALA A 521 1.86 -31.03 15.08
C ALA A 521 0.65 -31.93 15.37
N GLY A 522 0.93 -33.11 15.95
CA GLY A 522 -0.07 -34.13 16.24
C GLY A 522 -0.36 -35.10 15.09
N LYS A 523 0.20 -34.88 13.90
CA LYS A 523 0.14 -35.80 12.76
C LYS A 523 1.51 -36.45 12.54
N ASN A 524 1.56 -37.77 12.45
CA ASN A 524 2.80 -38.53 12.16
C ASN A 524 2.73 -39.11 10.74
N ILE A 525 2.67 -38.22 9.74
CA ILE A 525 2.53 -38.57 8.32
C ILE A 525 3.85 -38.35 7.62
N SER A 526 4.32 -39.37 6.89
CA SER A 526 5.57 -39.32 6.11
C SER A 526 5.40 -38.50 4.82
N ALA A 527 6.48 -37.96 4.26
CA ALA A 527 6.42 -37.22 3.00
C ALA A 527 5.80 -38.02 1.82
N PRO A 528 6.13 -39.32 1.59
CA PRO A 528 5.47 -40.12 0.56
C PRO A 528 3.95 -40.26 0.78
N GLU A 529 3.52 -40.41 2.03
CA GLU A 529 2.10 -40.49 2.37
C GLU A 529 1.38 -39.14 2.16
N ALA A 530 2.02 -38.03 2.54
CA ALA A 530 1.52 -36.68 2.26
C ALA A 530 1.35 -36.42 0.76
N ARG A 531 2.28 -36.90 -0.08
CA ARG A 531 2.12 -36.86 -1.56
C ARG A 531 0.96 -37.71 -2.04
N ASN A 532 0.76 -38.90 -1.47
CA ASN A 532 -0.36 -39.77 -1.82
C ASN A 532 -1.70 -39.16 -1.42
N ILE A 533 -1.80 -38.51 -0.25
CA ILE A 533 -3.00 -37.76 0.17
C ILE A 533 -3.30 -36.65 -0.83
N ALA A 534 -2.31 -35.83 -1.17
CA ALA A 534 -2.50 -34.77 -2.16
C ALA A 534 -2.95 -35.31 -3.52
N ARG A 535 -2.26 -36.34 -4.04
CA ARG A 535 -2.49 -36.89 -5.38
C ARG A 535 -3.79 -37.68 -5.51
N HIS A 536 -4.11 -38.52 -4.53
CA HIS A 536 -5.18 -39.52 -4.64
C HIS A 536 -6.43 -39.17 -3.81
N GLN A 537 -6.38 -38.12 -2.98
CA GLN A 537 -7.53 -37.66 -2.20
C GLN A 537 -7.87 -36.20 -2.54
N ASN A 538 -6.93 -35.27 -2.37
CA ASN A 538 -7.22 -33.84 -2.50
C ASN A 538 -7.49 -33.40 -3.94
N VAL A 539 -6.63 -33.76 -4.90
CA VAL A 539 -6.85 -33.42 -6.31
C VAL A 539 -8.17 -34.01 -6.82
N PRO A 540 -8.48 -35.31 -6.63
CA PRO A 540 -9.79 -35.87 -6.97
C PRO A 540 -10.96 -35.19 -6.27
N ARG A 541 -10.81 -34.78 -5.00
CA ARG A 541 -11.84 -34.04 -4.27
C ARG A 541 -12.16 -32.71 -4.95
N GLY A 542 -11.13 -31.91 -5.27
CA GLY A 542 -11.32 -30.64 -5.98
C GLY A 542 -11.97 -30.82 -7.35
N LEU A 543 -11.54 -31.83 -8.11
CA LEU A 543 -12.15 -32.17 -9.41
C LEU A 543 -13.64 -32.55 -9.27
N HIS A 544 -13.99 -33.35 -8.26
CA HIS A 544 -15.37 -33.73 -7.98
C HIS A 544 -16.22 -32.54 -7.54
N GLU A 545 -15.66 -31.62 -6.76
CA GLU A 545 -16.32 -30.38 -6.31
C GLU A 545 -16.32 -29.29 -7.40
N GLY A 546 -15.72 -29.55 -8.56
CA GLY A 546 -15.77 -28.68 -9.74
C GLY A 546 -14.78 -27.51 -9.72
N PHE A 547 -13.76 -27.54 -8.85
CA PHE A 547 -12.78 -26.47 -8.76
C PHE A 547 -11.39 -27.00 -8.39
N VAL A 548 -10.44 -26.77 -9.30
CA VAL A 548 -9.00 -26.93 -9.03
C VAL A 548 -8.27 -25.80 -9.76
N ALA A 549 -7.37 -25.13 -9.06
CA ALA A 549 -6.54 -24.09 -9.66
C ALA A 549 -5.07 -24.26 -9.32
N LEU A 550 -4.20 -23.91 -10.25
CA LEU A 550 -2.75 -23.85 -10.04
C LEU A 550 -2.29 -22.40 -10.15
N VAL A 551 -1.47 -21.95 -9.21
CA VAL A 551 -0.67 -20.74 -9.33
C VAL A 551 0.79 -21.15 -9.49
N ASP A 552 1.32 -21.04 -10.69
CA ASP A 552 2.73 -21.31 -10.98
C ASP A 552 3.56 -20.09 -10.56
N VAL A 553 4.40 -20.27 -9.54
CA VAL A 553 5.19 -19.18 -8.95
C VAL A 553 6.21 -18.65 -9.97
N ALA A 554 6.89 -19.53 -10.70
CA ALA A 554 7.92 -19.14 -11.67
C ALA A 554 7.30 -18.42 -12.89
N ALA A 555 6.11 -18.81 -13.32
CA ALA A 555 5.36 -18.07 -14.32
C ALA A 555 4.85 -16.72 -13.77
N ALA A 556 4.39 -16.66 -12.52
CA ALA A 556 4.00 -15.41 -11.88
C ALA A 556 5.17 -14.42 -11.76
N ARG A 557 6.39 -14.89 -11.44
CA ARG A 557 7.61 -14.06 -11.44
C ARG A 557 7.86 -13.41 -12.81
N ARG A 558 7.73 -14.19 -13.89
CA ARG A 558 7.93 -13.69 -15.27
C ARG A 558 6.89 -12.63 -15.67
N GLU A 559 5.71 -12.68 -15.07
CA GLU A 559 4.65 -11.68 -15.25
C GLU A 559 4.79 -10.47 -14.30
N GLY A 560 5.85 -10.42 -13.47
CA GLY A 560 6.17 -9.27 -12.62
C GLY A 560 5.73 -9.40 -11.15
N VAL A 561 5.22 -10.55 -10.70
CA VAL A 561 4.90 -10.76 -9.28
C VAL A 561 6.17 -11.00 -8.48
N SER A 562 6.70 -9.96 -7.87
CA SER A 562 7.86 -10.08 -6.97
C SER A 562 7.46 -10.62 -5.59
N PRO A 563 8.36 -11.32 -4.89
CA PRO A 563 8.17 -11.63 -3.47
C PRO A 563 7.95 -10.36 -2.66
N LEU A 564 7.04 -10.42 -1.69
CA LEU A 564 6.88 -9.39 -0.68
C LEU A 564 8.17 -9.32 0.17
N PRO A 565 8.62 -8.09 0.52
CA PRO A 565 9.69 -7.90 1.49
C PRO A 565 9.45 -8.64 2.81
N ALA A 566 10.54 -9.17 3.36
CA ALA A 566 10.53 -9.82 4.66
C ALA A 566 10.65 -8.76 5.75
N VAL A 567 9.82 -8.86 6.78
CA VAL A 567 9.89 -7.97 7.94
C VAL A 567 10.41 -8.78 9.11
N ARG A 568 11.50 -8.33 9.73
CA ARG A 568 12.10 -8.99 10.87
C ARG A 568 12.23 -8.00 12.01
N GLU A 569 11.51 -8.28 13.10
CA GLU A 569 11.72 -7.57 14.35
C GLU A 569 12.93 -8.16 15.08
N ARG A 570 13.90 -7.28 15.38
CA ARG A 570 15.06 -7.63 16.18
C ARG A 570 14.73 -7.52 17.67
N THR A 571 15.56 -8.16 18.49
CA THR A 571 15.39 -8.20 19.95
C THR A 571 15.64 -6.87 20.64
N ASP A 572 16.26 -5.91 19.95
CA ASP A 572 16.48 -4.53 20.39
C ASP A 572 15.38 -3.57 19.91
N GLY A 573 14.29 -4.10 19.32
CA GLY A 573 13.12 -3.31 18.88
C GLY A 573 13.23 -2.78 17.44
N VAL A 574 14.39 -2.88 16.79
CA VAL A 574 14.56 -2.44 15.39
C VAL A 574 13.83 -3.38 14.44
N THR A 575 13.04 -2.81 13.53
CA THR A 575 12.39 -3.55 12.44
C THR A 575 13.27 -3.50 11.20
N GLU A 576 13.81 -4.64 10.79
CA GLU A 576 14.50 -4.82 9.50
C GLU A 576 13.47 -5.12 8.41
N ILE A 577 13.50 -4.34 7.34
CA ILE A 577 12.72 -4.59 6.12
C ILE A 577 13.68 -5.04 5.04
N ILE A 578 13.55 -6.29 4.61
CA ILE A 578 14.44 -6.93 3.64
C ILE A 578 13.71 -7.00 2.31
N GLU A 579 14.11 -6.13 1.40
CA GLU A 579 13.51 -6.01 0.07
C GLU A 579 14.25 -6.86 -0.95
N TYR A 580 13.49 -7.57 -1.79
CA TYR A 580 14.06 -8.31 -2.90
C TYR A 580 14.46 -7.35 -4.03
N ARG A 581 15.73 -7.40 -4.44
CA ARG A 581 16.25 -6.72 -5.63
C ARG A 581 16.58 -7.74 -6.71
N ALA A 582 15.91 -7.66 -7.86
CA ALA A 582 16.22 -8.51 -9.00
C ALA A 582 17.66 -8.23 -9.49
N GLY A 583 18.52 -9.25 -9.50
CA GLY A 583 19.89 -9.14 -9.99
C GLY A 583 20.91 -8.52 -9.02
N GLY A 584 20.50 -8.19 -7.78
CA GLY A 584 21.37 -7.59 -6.75
C GLY A 584 21.26 -8.28 -5.39
N ALA A 585 22.06 -7.83 -4.41
CA ALA A 585 21.91 -8.27 -3.03
C ALA A 585 20.58 -7.74 -2.45
N PRO A 586 19.93 -8.45 -1.50
CA PRO A 586 18.77 -7.92 -0.79
C PRO A 586 19.11 -6.60 -0.12
N ALA A 587 18.21 -5.62 -0.22
CA ALA A 587 18.35 -4.37 0.53
C ALA A 587 17.74 -4.53 1.91
N VAL A 588 18.46 -4.09 2.94
CA VAL A 588 17.99 -4.12 4.32
C VAL A 588 17.85 -2.69 4.79
N THR A 589 16.61 -2.30 5.11
CA THR A 589 16.31 -1.01 5.71
C THR A 589 16.03 -1.23 7.20
N GLU A 590 16.85 -0.65 8.08
CA GLU A 590 16.60 -0.66 9.52
C GLU A 590 15.68 0.51 9.88
N VAL A 591 14.56 0.21 10.54
CA VAL A 591 13.62 1.21 11.05
C VAL A 591 13.64 1.13 12.57
N ALA A 592 14.22 2.14 13.23
CA ALA A 592 14.09 2.27 14.68
C ALA A 592 12.63 2.60 15.01
N THR A 593 12.05 1.88 15.98
CA THR A 593 10.67 2.10 16.44
C THR A 593 10.48 3.54 16.95
N GLU A 594 11.57 4.20 17.38
CA GLU A 594 11.61 5.55 17.91
C GLU A 594 11.68 6.65 16.82
N SER A 595 11.95 6.33 15.53
CA SER A 595 12.06 7.33 14.46
C SER A 595 10.72 7.93 13.98
N LEU A 596 9.64 7.75 14.75
CA LEU A 596 8.38 8.49 14.66
C LEU A 596 8.13 9.36 15.91
N GLU A 597 9.12 9.55 16.79
CA GLU A 597 8.99 10.40 17.98
C GLU A 597 9.34 11.88 17.78
N LEU A 598 9.56 12.35 16.54
CA LEU A 598 9.55 13.78 16.22
C LEU A 598 8.13 14.24 15.89
N GLY A 599 7.31 14.15 16.94
CA GLY A 599 5.91 14.48 16.96
C GLY A 599 5.37 14.03 18.31
N HIS A 600 5.80 14.70 19.38
CA HIS A 600 5.11 14.65 20.67
C HIS A 600 3.69 15.21 20.48
N HIS A 601 2.81 14.45 19.85
CA HIS A 601 1.51 14.26 20.45
C HIS A 601 1.74 13.19 21.48
N GLU A 602 1.51 13.52 22.75
CA GLU A 602 1.30 12.49 23.77
C GLU A 602 0.46 11.40 23.11
N ARG A 603 1.07 10.23 22.89
CA ARG A 603 0.31 8.99 22.81
C ARG A 603 -0.29 8.87 24.19
N GLN A 604 -1.40 9.58 24.38
CA GLN A 604 -2.34 9.29 25.42
C GLN A 604 -2.76 7.88 25.05
N VAL A 605 -2.13 6.89 25.69
CA VAL A 605 -2.54 5.50 25.61
C VAL A 605 -4.00 5.55 25.98
N ASP A 606 -4.86 5.45 24.98
CA ASP A 606 -6.29 5.49 25.17
C ASP A 606 -6.64 4.16 25.85
N SER A 607 -6.55 4.15 27.18
CA SER A 607 -6.72 2.99 28.04
C SER A 607 -8.16 2.47 28.04
N HIS A 608 -9.02 3.05 27.23
CA HIS A 608 -10.40 2.67 27.13
C HIS A 608 -10.59 1.38 26.31
N PRO A 609 -11.57 0.54 26.68
CA PRO A 609 -11.87 -0.70 25.98
C PRO A 609 -12.09 -0.50 24.47
N ALA A 610 -11.81 -1.53 23.68
CA ALA A 610 -11.90 -1.49 22.21
C ALA A 610 -13.20 -0.86 21.66
N ARG A 611 -14.35 -1.12 22.32
CA ARG A 611 -15.65 -0.52 21.96
C ARG A 611 -15.67 1.00 22.05
N TYR A 612 -15.01 1.58 23.05
CA TYR A 612 -14.93 3.03 23.22
C TYR A 612 -14.05 3.68 22.15
N ARG A 613 -12.94 3.03 21.78
CA ARG A 613 -12.08 3.47 20.68
C ARG A 613 -12.82 3.43 19.33
N THR A 614 -13.62 2.40 19.09
CA THR A 614 -14.50 2.32 17.92
C THR A 614 -15.56 3.43 17.91
N TRP A 615 -16.14 3.76 19.07
CA TRP A 615 -17.12 4.86 19.15
C TRP A 615 -16.47 6.22 18.91
N LYS A 616 -15.28 6.45 19.46
CA LYS A 616 -14.49 7.66 19.24
C LYS A 616 -14.11 7.83 17.78
N SER A 617 -13.62 6.78 17.11
CA SER A 617 -13.33 6.83 15.67
C SER A 617 -14.59 7.01 14.82
N SER A 618 -15.70 6.38 15.19
CA SER A 618 -16.99 6.60 14.52
C SER A 618 -17.51 8.02 14.69
N LEU A 619 -17.23 8.75 15.78
CA LEU A 619 -17.66 10.15 15.90
C LEU A 619 -16.99 11.10 14.87
N PHE A 620 -15.81 10.75 14.38
CA PHE A 620 -15.09 11.53 13.37
C PHE A 620 -15.54 11.24 11.94
N SER A 621 -16.33 10.19 11.69
CA SER A 621 -16.94 9.94 10.37
C SER A 621 -18.21 10.78 10.20
N LEU A 622 -18.11 11.94 9.57
CA LEU A 622 -19.22 12.87 9.35
C LEU A 622 -20.14 12.48 8.18
N ASN A 623 -20.47 11.19 8.02
CA ASN A 623 -21.36 10.70 6.96
C ASN A 623 -22.75 10.29 7.48
N ALA A 624 -23.76 10.30 6.58
CA ALA A 624 -25.15 10.04 6.93
C ALA A 624 -25.44 8.56 7.33
N THR A 625 -24.48 7.66 7.15
CA THR A 625 -24.54 6.27 7.57
C THR A 625 -24.03 6.05 9.00
N ASN A 626 -23.41 7.07 9.60
CA ASN A 626 -22.95 7.02 10.97
C ASN A 626 -24.12 7.01 11.96
N ALA A 627 -24.30 5.88 12.66
CA ALA A 627 -25.37 5.69 13.63
C ALA A 627 -25.28 6.59 14.88
N LEU A 628 -24.12 7.21 15.14
CA LEU A 628 -23.94 8.19 16.24
C LEU A 628 -24.34 9.62 15.83
N LEU A 629 -24.33 9.94 14.52
CA LEU A 629 -24.81 11.21 13.97
C LEU A 629 -26.27 11.11 13.53
N ASN A 630 -26.66 9.98 12.94
CA ASN A 630 -28.03 9.64 12.56
C ASN A 630 -28.61 8.57 13.49
N LEU A 631 -28.89 9.00 14.72
CA LEU A 631 -29.54 8.17 15.73
C LEU A 631 -30.96 7.79 15.25
N GLY A 632 -31.13 6.54 14.80
CA GLY A 632 -32.44 6.00 14.46
C GLY A 632 -33.34 5.80 15.68
N SER A 633 -34.66 5.68 15.48
CA SER A 633 -35.66 5.50 16.56
C SER A 633 -35.83 4.05 17.03
N ASN A 634 -34.82 3.19 16.83
CA ASN A 634 -34.89 1.76 17.11
C ASN A 634 -34.50 1.42 18.56
N ALA A 635 -34.75 0.18 18.99
CA ALA A 635 -34.52 -0.26 20.38
C ALA A 635 -33.06 -0.21 20.85
N ARG A 636 -32.09 0.03 19.95
CA ARG A 636 -30.66 0.20 20.28
C ARG A 636 -30.32 1.64 20.69
N VAL A 637 -31.21 2.60 20.47
CA VAL A 637 -31.09 4.00 20.92
C VAL A 637 -32.09 4.24 22.04
N GLN A 638 -31.65 4.82 23.16
CA GLN A 638 -32.49 5.11 24.32
C GLN A 638 -32.37 6.60 24.67
N PRO A 639 -33.44 7.40 24.53
CA PRO A 639 -33.42 8.80 24.95
C PRO A 639 -33.32 8.88 26.47
N ILE A 640 -32.38 9.70 26.93
CA ILE A 640 -32.19 10.01 28.35
C ILE A 640 -33.08 11.22 28.67
N ALA A 641 -33.87 11.11 29.74
CA ALA A 641 -34.61 12.24 30.25
C ALA A 641 -33.66 13.15 31.05
N LEU A 642 -32.99 14.04 30.33
CA LEU A 642 -32.03 15.03 30.84
C LEU A 642 -32.34 16.43 30.27
N PRO A 643 -32.56 17.46 31.10
CA PRO A 643 -32.66 18.83 30.60
C PRO A 643 -31.29 19.33 30.08
N PRO A 644 -31.25 20.24 29.08
CA PRO A 644 -29.99 20.70 28.47
C PRO A 644 -28.95 21.23 29.49
N GLU A 645 -29.39 21.98 30.49
CA GLU A 645 -28.57 22.49 31.59
C GLU A 645 -27.96 21.39 32.48
N GLY A 646 -28.50 20.16 32.45
CA GLY A 646 -27.94 19.00 33.15
C GLY A 646 -26.85 18.27 32.37
N LEU A 647 -26.63 18.61 31.09
CA LEU A 647 -25.68 17.90 30.22
C LEU A 647 -24.24 18.04 30.72
N GLY A 648 -23.79 19.27 31.02
CA GLY A 648 -22.46 19.51 31.57
C GLY A 648 -22.24 18.79 32.90
N LEU A 649 -23.27 18.78 33.75
CA LEU A 649 -23.19 18.08 35.04
C LEU A 649 -23.09 16.55 34.89
N LEU A 650 -23.74 15.96 33.89
CA LEU A 650 -23.61 14.54 33.58
C LEU A 650 -22.21 14.24 33.04
N GLU A 651 -21.71 15.07 32.13
CA GLU A 651 -20.38 14.96 31.52
C GLU A 651 -19.27 15.06 32.58
N ASP A 652 -19.32 16.08 33.44
CA ASP A 652 -18.40 16.26 34.57
C ASP A 652 -18.35 15.03 35.48
N LYS A 653 -19.52 14.47 35.82
CA LYS A 653 -19.61 13.30 36.71
C LYS A 653 -19.13 12.02 36.03
N LEU A 654 -19.35 11.86 34.72
CA LEU A 654 -18.82 10.73 33.95
C LEU A 654 -17.28 10.79 33.85
N ASN A 655 -16.71 11.98 33.63
CA ASN A 655 -15.26 12.20 33.66
C ASN A 655 -14.63 11.93 35.03
N GLN A 656 -15.40 12.02 36.10
CA GLN A 656 -14.98 11.66 37.46
C GLN A 656 -15.15 10.16 37.79
N ASP A 657 -15.38 9.31 36.78
CA ASP A 657 -15.63 7.87 36.93
C ASP A 657 -16.82 7.52 37.86
N LEU A 658 -17.80 8.43 38.00
CA LEU A 658 -18.99 8.16 38.80
C LEU A 658 -19.99 7.29 38.02
N SER A 659 -20.43 6.20 38.64
CA SER A 659 -21.44 5.30 38.07
C SER A 659 -22.87 5.81 38.30
N PHE A 660 -23.73 5.62 37.31
CA PHE A 660 -25.14 5.99 37.35
C PHE A 660 -26.06 4.77 37.34
N SER A 661 -27.19 4.90 38.02
CA SER A 661 -28.29 3.94 37.92
C SER A 661 -29.27 4.39 36.85
N LEU A 662 -29.53 3.52 35.88
CA LEU A 662 -30.53 3.74 34.83
C LEU A 662 -31.89 3.24 35.30
N HIS A 663 -32.88 4.12 35.31
CA HIS A 663 -34.26 3.84 35.71
C HIS A 663 -35.19 4.00 34.51
N SER A 664 -36.28 3.24 34.49
CA SER A 664 -37.34 3.47 33.52
C SER A 664 -37.91 4.88 33.72
N GLY A 665 -38.27 5.57 32.63
CA GLY A 665 -39.01 6.84 32.71
C GLY A 665 -40.31 6.75 33.52
N TYR A 666 -40.81 5.54 33.81
CA TYR A 666 -41.99 5.30 34.65
C TYR A 666 -41.66 5.05 36.13
N ASP A 667 -40.39 4.84 36.49
CA ASP A 667 -39.95 4.56 37.87
C ASP A 667 -39.74 5.86 38.67
N ILE A 668 -40.70 6.78 38.58
CA ILE A 668 -40.63 8.12 39.16
C ILE A 668 -41.00 8.16 40.66
N PRO A 669 -40.46 9.13 41.42
CA PRO A 669 -40.81 9.38 42.82
C PRO A 669 -42.33 9.52 43.05
N GLU A 670 -42.82 9.08 44.22
CA GLU A 670 -44.24 9.20 44.58
C GLU A 670 -44.74 10.65 44.57
N VAL A 671 -43.85 11.61 44.89
CA VAL A 671 -44.14 13.04 44.87
C VAL A 671 -44.47 13.54 43.45
N TRP A 672 -43.80 13.00 42.42
CA TRP A 672 -44.10 13.33 41.02
C TRP A 672 -45.45 12.74 40.59
N ARG A 673 -45.71 11.48 40.99
CA ARG A 673 -47.01 10.82 40.74
C ARG A 673 -48.17 11.56 41.41
N ALA A 674 -47.96 12.10 42.61
CA ALA A 674 -48.97 12.90 43.32
C ALA A 674 -49.29 14.24 42.63
N ARG A 675 -48.44 14.69 41.70
CA ARG A 675 -48.64 15.87 40.84
C ARG A 675 -49.19 15.50 39.45
N ASP A 676 -49.75 14.30 39.31
CA ASP A 676 -50.26 13.74 38.05
C ASP A 676 -49.19 13.63 36.93
N ILE A 677 -47.92 13.52 37.31
CA ILE A 677 -46.82 13.22 36.37
C ILE A 677 -46.75 11.71 36.20
N ALA A 678 -46.89 11.23 34.96
CA ALA A 678 -46.92 9.81 34.61
C ALA A 678 -45.56 9.24 34.24
N ASN A 679 -44.63 10.07 33.75
CA ASN A 679 -43.26 9.67 33.42
C ASN A 679 -42.27 10.84 33.52
N ALA A 680 -40.98 10.52 33.61
CA ALA A 680 -39.90 11.49 33.73
C ALA A 680 -39.75 12.41 32.49
N ALA A 681 -40.14 11.95 31.30
CA ALA A 681 -40.07 12.77 30.08
C ALA A 681 -41.05 13.96 30.12
N GLN A 682 -42.18 13.84 30.82
CA GLN A 682 -43.12 14.94 31.00
C GLN A 682 -42.53 16.14 31.76
N LEU A 683 -41.54 15.92 32.64
CA LEU A 683 -40.83 17.02 33.30
C LEU A 683 -39.89 17.77 32.35
N ILE A 684 -39.48 17.14 31.24
CA ILE A 684 -38.72 17.80 30.18
C ILE A 684 -39.68 18.55 29.26
N GLU A 685 -40.78 17.92 28.88
CA GLU A 685 -41.82 18.48 28.01
C GLU A 685 -42.53 19.67 28.65
N SER A 686 -42.76 19.65 29.97
CA SER A 686 -43.35 20.78 30.70
C SER A 686 -42.47 22.03 30.63
N GLY A 687 -41.15 21.83 30.53
CA GLY A 687 -40.16 22.88 30.37
C GLY A 687 -40.03 23.84 31.56
N THR A 688 -40.72 23.59 32.68
CA THR A 688 -40.74 24.54 33.81
C THR A 688 -39.41 24.49 34.58
N PRO A 689 -38.92 25.63 35.12
CA PRO A 689 -37.67 25.66 35.88
C PRO A 689 -37.68 24.77 37.12
N ASP A 690 -38.85 24.53 37.72
CA ASP A 690 -38.99 23.67 38.90
C ASP A 690 -38.86 22.20 38.53
N ASP A 691 -39.53 21.77 37.46
CA ASP A 691 -39.49 20.38 36.98
C ASP A 691 -38.10 19.98 36.49
N ARG A 692 -37.40 20.89 35.80
CA ARG A 692 -36.02 20.66 35.37
C ARG A 692 -35.04 20.56 36.54
N ARG A 693 -35.23 21.39 37.58
CA ARG A 693 -34.43 21.30 38.82
C ARG A 693 -34.63 19.96 39.53
N GLU A 694 -35.84 19.41 39.51
CA GLU A 694 -36.12 18.10 40.08
C GLU A 694 -35.42 16.95 39.30
N LEU A 695 -35.38 17.01 37.97
CA LEU A 695 -34.59 16.06 37.16
C LEU A 695 -33.08 16.19 37.44
N ILE A 696 -32.56 17.41 37.58
CA ILE A 696 -31.16 17.65 37.93
C ILE A 696 -30.84 17.16 39.35
N ALA A 697 -31.78 17.26 40.29
CA ALA A 697 -31.62 16.69 41.63
C ALA A 697 -31.47 15.15 41.57
N MET A 698 -32.27 14.48 40.75
CA MET A 698 -32.15 13.03 40.53
C MET A 698 -30.82 12.65 39.86
N LEU A 699 -30.33 13.46 38.92
CA LEU A 699 -29.00 13.31 38.33
C LEU A 699 -27.89 13.44 39.38
N ASN A 700 -28.00 14.40 40.31
CA ASN A 700 -27.06 14.53 41.42
C ASN A 700 -27.03 13.30 42.34
N ASP A 701 -28.19 12.66 42.53
CA ASP A 701 -28.33 11.38 43.24
C ASP A 701 -27.90 10.15 42.40
N ARG A 702 -27.29 10.38 41.23
CA ARG A 702 -26.82 9.36 40.28
C ARG A 702 -27.94 8.48 39.73
N ARG A 703 -29.12 9.07 39.51
CA ARG A 703 -30.28 8.43 38.88
C ARG A 703 -30.56 9.10 37.55
N LEU A 704 -30.53 8.31 36.49
CA LEU A 704 -30.86 8.74 35.13
C LEU A 704 -32.10 7.99 34.67
N PHE A 705 -33.09 8.73 34.16
CA PHE A 705 -34.29 8.12 33.60
C PHE A 705 -34.14 7.93 32.09
N VAL A 706 -34.49 6.76 31.59
CA VAL A 706 -34.51 6.45 30.15
C VAL A 706 -35.91 6.13 29.70
N GLN A 707 -36.31 6.72 28.57
CA GLN A 707 -37.65 6.51 28.01
C GLN A 707 -37.56 5.44 26.91
N ARG A 708 -38.09 4.23 27.18
CA ARG A 708 -38.23 3.18 26.15
C ARG A 708 -39.68 3.05 25.71
N PHE A 709 -39.88 2.78 24.43
CA PHE A 709 -41.08 2.13 23.90
C PHE A 709 -40.85 0.62 23.84
N GLY A 710 -41.41 -0.14 24.79
CA GLY A 710 -41.45 -1.59 24.73
C GLY A 710 -42.80 -2.08 24.19
N ARG A 711 -42.82 -2.88 23.11
CA ARG A 711 -44.02 -3.64 22.73
C ARG A 711 -43.99 -5.00 23.43
N VAL A 712 -44.90 -5.23 24.36
CA VAL A 712 -45.20 -6.54 24.93
C VAL A 712 -46.49 -7.03 24.30
N ARG A 713 -46.43 -8.13 23.53
CA ARG A 713 -47.59 -8.71 22.81
C ARG A 713 -48.35 -7.69 21.94
N GLY A 714 -47.63 -6.79 21.27
CA GLY A 714 -48.23 -5.77 20.41
C GLY A 714 -48.86 -4.57 21.14
N GLN A 715 -48.80 -4.49 22.47
CA GLN A 715 -49.20 -3.33 23.26
C GLN A 715 -48.02 -2.76 24.05
N PHE A 716 -48.03 -1.45 24.31
CA PHE A 716 -46.95 -0.77 25.02
C PHE A 716 -46.96 -1.10 26.52
N GLY A 717 -45.82 -1.45 27.11
CA GLY A 717 -45.70 -1.80 28.54
C GLY A 717 -44.32 -1.49 29.15
N ALA A 718 -44.29 -1.25 30.46
CA ALA A 718 -43.10 -0.89 31.23
C ALA A 718 -42.03 -2.00 31.23
N LEU A 719 -40.75 -1.61 31.19
CA LEU A 719 -39.62 -2.54 31.32
C LEU A 719 -39.42 -2.96 32.76
N GLY A 720 -39.16 -4.24 32.99
CA GLY A 720 -38.74 -4.73 34.31
C GLY A 720 -37.24 -4.51 34.56
N PRO A 721 -36.79 -4.54 35.83
CA PRO A 721 -35.39 -4.31 36.24
C PRO A 721 -34.37 -5.32 35.68
N ALA A 722 -34.83 -6.41 35.06
CA ALA A 722 -33.99 -7.56 34.73
C ALA A 722 -33.38 -7.55 33.31
N THR A 723 -33.48 -6.45 32.54
CA THR A 723 -33.02 -6.46 31.13
C THR A 723 -31.58 -5.97 30.93
N PHE A 724 -30.80 -5.79 31.99
CA PHE A 724 -29.38 -5.47 31.91
C PHE A 724 -28.56 -6.37 32.85
N VAL A 725 -28.40 -7.66 32.49
CA VAL A 725 -27.26 -8.45 32.99
C VAL A 725 -26.70 -9.29 31.84
N LYS A 726 -25.39 -9.05 31.61
CA LYS A 726 -24.45 -9.60 30.64
C LYS A 726 -24.67 -9.28 29.16
#